data_AF-A0A925G4Y1-F1
#
_entry.id   AF-A0A925G4Y1-F1
#
_cell.length_a   1.000
_cell.length_b   1.000
_cell.length_c   1.000
_cell.angle_alpha   90.00
_cell.angle_beta   90.00
_cell.angle_gamma   90.00
#
_symmetry.space_group_name_H-M   'P 1'
#
loop_
_entity.id
_entity.type
_entity.pdbx_description
1 polymer ?
#
loop_
_entity_poly.entity_id
_entity_poly.type
_entity_poly.pdbx_seq_one_letter_code
_entity_poly.pdbx_strand_id
1 'polypeptide(L)'
;MNKQMLTMLDGISQKERLIPALNPDNIHISDKDLPDLLRYVTRISEYFNYYNLANRPDGNWAAFFKSDLHVLSILISKFDLPAHINHFFKLEMQLKRSINDGEMVEITAEIFAFVFDLSLQLNEILDNLKNAQSAELFPADDEIGNNLKEELLKLCHYNQEAHASFGKWFIPEHRFQNLGIRNRGEEIAPLLKNAKGTRKQTLILFNYLKSQFDSLGSKFNTLYGASVFYLNKSNPESVQYPPQIAMMMAFIELYSLLKSPLNKLTRNHLDLYYKQILDLKYQEATPDSIHIVFEAVPRVQEVTLFTGEELRGTIKHSKEQLIYALNEDVTVTHARINELKTIYVSEKQGDEAGELAVSENKEFRIYRADNSHNKRWAVMGEDPVNKAKEDTTMEAAELGLLIASPILYQPYGRREIELQIYLEKQSFDSLAAYFRDSNKKTEYNSDLAYRFLANAFIIHLTGPSGWFIPKKNKVSLDAVEKCVRVKIALEAIDEEIVIYNPLLHGMDHQIKWPAFKLMINNNAGRNALTFLRKMAMTRITVNAKVSGNHVLNLQNTNGPLSTSNPFQPFGPLAPVGSYLEIRNTNIFNRYTQNASVNLEWEGLPQIPGGWETYYRAYDTNIKNNSFKVKLSTEKAKRIKTTQADEFNLFETERNARGEEVLSDRTFLKDIDVKKWELTNNLLFNKDTLPAGKTVPDGVIRMELISPSDGFGHHAFSNIIPQVLLANAKWYGAKRELPQVPLSPVLRAISIDYELEETTILNNPPELDPLDLSLKLLHLYPFGFKEIYPLNINFEYLFFPDFNYDQNLFIGLTGILPGQELSILFELEEDGLSNTAKNSEPVKWSSLYNNEWFLLDDDYILNDSTNNFMNTGIVKILIPEQINTGNTIMSSSLYWLRAFKPSSREEGLKVTGVYLNAAS
;
A
#
# COMPACT_ATOMS: atom_id res chain seq x y z
N MET A 1 -34.03 -18.05 33.26
CA MET A 1 -33.11 -17.78 34.39
C MET A 1 -31.76 -17.38 33.80
N ASN A 2 -31.47 -16.08 33.88
CA ASN A 2 -30.18 -15.36 33.72
C ASN A 2 -29.25 -15.64 32.51
N LYS A 3 -29.47 -14.89 31.42
CA LYS A 3 -28.44 -14.21 30.58
C LYS A 3 -29.12 -13.51 29.38
N GLN A 4 -29.80 -12.37 29.61
CA GLN A 4 -30.23 -11.49 28.51
C GLN A 4 -30.69 -10.08 28.94
N MET A 5 -30.23 -9.57 30.08
CA MET A 5 -30.47 -8.17 30.47
C MET A 5 -29.17 -7.55 30.99
N LEU A 6 -28.33 -7.08 30.07
CA LEU A 6 -27.28 -6.08 30.33
C LEU A 6 -26.60 -5.56 29.04
N THR A 7 -27.28 -5.60 27.89
CA THR A 7 -27.01 -4.63 26.82
C THR A 7 -27.71 -3.33 27.23
N MET A 8 -27.10 -2.61 28.18
CA MET A 8 -27.47 -1.24 28.46
C MET A 8 -27.08 -0.38 27.26
N LEU A 9 -28.04 0.43 26.85
CA LEU A 9 -27.98 1.44 25.81
C LEU A 9 -26.90 2.49 26.15
N ASP A 10 -25.68 2.30 25.67
CA ASP A 10 -24.75 3.43 25.51
C ASP A 10 -25.09 4.15 24.20
N GLY A 11 -26.21 4.86 24.24
CA GLY A 11 -26.58 5.81 23.22
C GLY A 11 -25.54 6.94 23.18
N ILE A 12 -24.88 7.06 22.03
CA ILE A 12 -23.82 8.06 21.77
C ILE A 12 -24.43 9.47 21.85
N SER A 13 -25.74 9.59 21.57
CA SER A 13 -26.52 10.80 21.77
C SER A 13 -27.48 10.72 22.97
N GLN A 14 -27.76 11.86 23.60
CA GLN A 14 -28.71 11.95 24.73
C GLN A 14 -30.14 11.50 24.35
N LYS A 15 -30.49 11.55 23.06
CA LYS A 15 -31.78 11.08 22.54
C LYS A 15 -31.90 9.55 22.56
N GLU A 16 -30.81 8.83 22.36
CA GLU A 16 -30.78 7.36 22.34
C GLU A 16 -30.78 6.74 23.75
N ARG A 17 -30.44 7.53 24.77
CA ARG A 17 -30.53 7.13 26.19
C ARG A 17 -31.93 7.31 26.78
N LEU A 18 -32.90 7.77 26.00
CA LEU A 18 -34.25 8.01 26.46
C LEU A 18 -34.98 6.67 26.60
N ILE A 19 -35.28 6.27 27.85
CA ILE A 19 -35.99 5.02 28.14
C ILE A 19 -37.38 5.10 27.49
N PRO A 20 -37.74 4.22 26.53
CA PRO A 20 -39.03 4.29 25.85
C PRO A 20 -40.22 4.22 26.82
N ALA A 21 -40.08 3.52 27.94
CA ALA A 21 -41.08 3.47 29.02
C ALA A 21 -41.34 4.82 29.71
N LEU A 22 -40.42 5.78 29.63
CA LEU A 22 -40.58 7.15 30.16
C LEU A 22 -41.12 8.13 29.10
N ASN A 23 -41.27 7.70 27.84
CA ASN A 23 -41.93 8.53 26.85
C ASN A 23 -43.44 8.57 27.16
N PRO A 24 -44.01 9.76 27.45
CA PRO A 24 -45.43 9.91 27.78
C PRO A 24 -46.39 9.46 26.66
N ASP A 25 -45.91 9.42 25.41
CA ASP A 25 -46.69 9.00 24.25
C ASP A 25 -46.62 7.48 24.00
N ASN A 26 -45.86 6.73 24.80
CA ASN A 26 -45.71 5.28 24.63
C ASN A 26 -46.96 4.49 25.06
N ILE A 27 -47.77 5.04 25.98
CA ILE A 27 -49.04 4.44 26.40
C ILE A 27 -50.10 5.53 26.52
N HIS A 28 -51.16 5.41 25.74
CA HIS A 28 -52.33 6.25 25.85
C HIS A 28 -53.39 5.63 26.78
N ILE A 29 -54.03 6.45 27.61
CA ILE A 29 -55.10 6.01 28.52
C ILE A 29 -56.33 5.55 27.73
N SER A 30 -56.63 6.26 26.64
CA SER A 30 -57.58 5.80 25.63
C SER A 30 -56.80 5.65 24.33
N ASP A 31 -56.63 4.41 23.88
CA ASP A 31 -55.82 4.11 22.69
C ASP A 31 -56.66 3.69 21.47
N LYS A 32 -57.92 3.30 21.67
CA LYS A 32 -58.84 2.87 20.61
C LYS A 32 -58.91 3.88 19.47
N ASP A 33 -58.63 3.44 18.25
CA ASP A 33 -58.83 4.23 17.04
C ASP A 33 -60.31 4.20 16.60
N LEU A 34 -60.64 4.92 15.52
CA LEU A 34 -62.00 5.00 14.99
C LEU A 34 -62.55 3.59 14.64
N PRO A 35 -61.82 2.73 13.91
CA PRO A 35 -62.20 1.32 13.71
C PRO A 35 -62.43 0.52 15.00
N ASP A 36 -61.58 0.68 16.02
CA ASP A 36 -61.71 -0.04 17.29
C ASP A 36 -62.97 0.39 18.05
N LEU A 37 -63.31 1.68 18.01
CA LEU A 37 -64.54 2.22 18.58
C LEU A 37 -65.77 1.70 17.82
N LEU A 38 -65.71 1.67 16.49
CA LEU A 38 -66.80 1.13 15.67
C LEU A 38 -67.03 -0.34 15.97
N ARG A 39 -65.97 -1.16 16.00
CA ARG A 39 -66.03 -2.58 16.41
C ARG A 39 -66.59 -2.75 17.81
N TYR A 40 -66.19 -1.89 18.74
CA TYR A 40 -66.68 -1.93 20.12
C TYR A 40 -68.19 -1.64 20.20
N VAL A 41 -68.66 -0.59 19.51
CA VAL A 41 -70.09 -0.24 19.47
C VAL A 41 -70.90 -1.31 18.74
N THR A 42 -70.41 -1.86 17.63
CA THR A 42 -71.07 -2.98 16.94
C THR A 42 -71.21 -4.20 17.85
N ARG A 43 -70.18 -4.57 18.61
CA ARG A 43 -70.27 -5.70 19.56
C ARG A 43 -71.26 -5.44 20.69
N ILE A 44 -71.30 -4.21 21.21
CA ILE A 44 -72.27 -3.82 22.23
C ILE A 44 -73.70 -3.91 21.67
N SER A 45 -73.91 -3.53 20.41
CA SER A 45 -75.24 -3.53 19.78
C SER A 45 -75.91 -4.91 19.70
N GLU A 46 -75.14 -6.00 19.75
CA GLU A 46 -75.66 -7.38 19.78
C GLU A 46 -76.52 -7.68 21.02
N TYR A 47 -76.28 -6.95 22.12
CA TYR A 47 -77.01 -7.10 23.38
C TYR A 47 -78.32 -6.28 23.43
N PHE A 48 -78.57 -5.45 22.42
CA PHE A 48 -79.78 -4.63 22.34
C PHE A 48 -80.70 -5.22 21.28
N ASN A 49 -81.87 -5.69 21.72
CA ASN A 49 -82.91 -6.19 20.82
C ASN A 49 -83.70 -5.03 20.20
N TYR A 50 -84.18 -5.21 18.97
CA TYR A 50 -85.31 -4.42 18.47
C TYR A 50 -86.56 -5.30 18.42
N TYR A 51 -87.72 -4.65 18.51
CA TYR A 51 -89.01 -5.31 18.61
C TYR A 51 -89.82 -5.03 17.33
N ASN A 52 -90.43 -6.07 16.77
CA ASN A 52 -91.33 -5.91 15.63
C ASN A 52 -92.64 -5.21 16.02
N LEU A 53 -93.50 -4.95 15.04
CA LEU A 53 -94.80 -4.30 15.24
C LEU A 53 -95.75 -5.09 16.16
N ALA A 54 -95.45 -6.35 16.46
CA ALA A 54 -96.17 -7.18 17.44
C ALA A 54 -95.51 -7.17 18.84
N ASN A 55 -94.56 -6.26 19.09
CA ASN A 55 -93.76 -6.14 20.30
C ASN A 55 -93.03 -7.44 20.69
N ARG A 56 -92.58 -8.21 19.69
CA ARG A 56 -91.73 -9.39 19.90
C ARG A 56 -90.31 -9.09 19.45
N PRO A 57 -89.28 -9.58 20.17
CA PRO A 57 -87.89 -9.48 19.72
C PRO A 57 -87.76 -10.04 18.31
N ASP A 58 -87.20 -9.26 17.40
CA ASP A 58 -87.08 -9.60 15.97
C ASP A 58 -85.66 -9.36 15.44
N GLY A 59 -84.67 -9.58 16.30
CA GLY A 59 -83.25 -9.34 16.01
C GLY A 59 -82.61 -8.36 16.98
N ASN A 60 -81.38 -7.95 16.66
CA ASN A 60 -80.60 -7.02 17.46
C ASN A 60 -80.04 -5.88 16.61
N TRP A 61 -79.51 -4.86 17.28
CA TRP A 61 -78.96 -3.68 16.61
C TRP A 61 -77.65 -3.93 15.84
N ALA A 62 -77.08 -5.15 15.84
CA ALA A 62 -75.88 -5.41 15.05
C ALA A 62 -76.14 -5.34 13.53
N ALA A 63 -77.36 -5.66 13.09
CA ALA A 63 -77.78 -5.51 11.69
C ALA A 63 -77.67 -4.06 11.18
N PHE A 64 -77.80 -3.07 12.07
CA PHE A 64 -77.60 -1.65 11.76
C PHE A 64 -76.19 -1.37 11.24
N PHE A 65 -75.16 -1.96 11.87
CA PHE A 65 -73.77 -1.77 11.48
C PHE A 65 -73.35 -2.72 10.36
N LYS A 66 -73.86 -3.96 10.38
CA LYS A 66 -73.52 -5.02 9.42
C LYS A 66 -74.21 -4.87 8.05
N SER A 67 -74.96 -3.79 7.81
CA SER A 67 -75.66 -3.53 6.54
C SER A 67 -74.98 -2.48 5.66
N ASP A 68 -73.97 -1.77 6.17
CA ASP A 68 -73.22 -0.75 5.43
C ASP A 68 -71.86 -1.30 4.96
N LEU A 69 -71.54 -1.12 3.67
CA LEU A 69 -70.33 -1.65 3.05
C LEU A 69 -69.04 -1.08 3.67
N HIS A 70 -69.05 0.20 4.02
CA HIS A 70 -67.88 0.86 4.57
C HIS A 70 -67.64 0.45 6.02
N VAL A 71 -68.70 0.35 6.83
CA VAL A 71 -68.63 -0.21 8.18
C VAL A 71 -68.14 -1.67 8.16
N LEU A 72 -68.69 -2.50 7.28
CA LEU A 72 -68.25 -3.89 7.10
C LEU A 72 -66.77 -3.99 6.72
N SER A 73 -66.31 -3.15 5.79
CA SER A 73 -64.89 -3.13 5.37
C SER A 73 -63.96 -2.75 6.53
N ILE A 74 -64.37 -1.80 7.39
CA ILE A 74 -63.63 -1.46 8.61
C ILE A 74 -63.60 -2.66 9.58
N LEU A 75 -64.73 -3.33 9.81
CA LEU A 75 -64.81 -4.48 10.71
C LEU A 75 -63.95 -5.66 10.22
N ILE A 76 -63.95 -5.95 8.91
CA ILE A 76 -63.11 -6.99 8.30
C ILE A 76 -61.62 -6.62 8.41
N SER A 77 -61.26 -5.35 8.22
CA SER A 77 -59.87 -4.87 8.36
C SER A 77 -59.30 -5.04 9.78
N LYS A 78 -60.16 -5.20 10.80
CA LYS A 78 -59.76 -5.43 12.18
C LYS A 78 -60.04 -6.87 12.66
N PHE A 79 -60.28 -7.79 11.73
CA PHE A 79 -60.41 -9.21 12.05
C PHE A 79 -59.08 -9.76 12.55
N ASP A 80 -59.07 -10.29 13.78
CA ASP A 80 -57.85 -10.75 14.46
C ASP A 80 -57.51 -12.20 14.06
N LEU A 81 -57.17 -12.39 12.77
CA LEU A 81 -56.72 -13.67 12.25
C LEU A 81 -55.52 -14.25 13.06
N PRO A 82 -54.52 -13.44 13.50
CA PRO A 82 -53.44 -13.94 14.34
C PRO A 82 -53.91 -14.57 15.66
N ALA A 83 -54.89 -13.99 16.36
CA ALA A 83 -55.45 -14.61 17.57
C ALA A 83 -56.12 -15.96 17.27
N HIS A 84 -56.85 -16.08 16.15
CA HIS A 84 -57.45 -17.35 15.71
C HIS A 84 -56.40 -18.40 15.32
N ILE A 85 -55.33 -18.01 14.63
CA ILE A 85 -54.18 -18.88 14.34
C ILE A 85 -53.53 -19.38 15.63
N ASN A 86 -53.30 -18.48 16.58
CA ASN A 86 -52.73 -18.83 17.89
C ASN A 86 -53.64 -19.78 18.67
N HIS A 87 -54.96 -19.62 18.60
CA HIS A 87 -55.92 -20.52 19.23
C HIS A 87 -55.93 -21.90 18.57
N PHE A 88 -55.98 -21.97 17.23
CA PHE A 88 -55.88 -23.23 16.48
C PHE A 88 -54.58 -23.97 16.79
N PHE A 89 -53.46 -23.25 16.85
CA PHE A 89 -52.16 -23.81 17.19
C PHE A 89 -52.13 -24.38 18.62
N LYS A 90 -52.77 -23.72 19.59
CA LYS A 90 -52.91 -24.25 20.95
C LYS A 90 -53.69 -25.57 20.96
N LEU A 91 -54.80 -25.66 20.22
CA LEU A 91 -55.58 -26.89 20.07
C LEU A 91 -54.78 -28.00 19.36
N GLU A 92 -54.02 -27.66 18.30
CA GLU A 92 -53.11 -28.61 17.62
C GLU A 92 -52.02 -29.14 18.57
N MET A 93 -51.43 -28.27 19.41
CA MET A 93 -50.45 -28.70 20.40
C MET A 93 -51.06 -29.60 21.48
N GLN A 94 -52.29 -29.30 21.93
CA GLN A 94 -53.02 -30.14 22.87
C GLN A 94 -53.30 -31.52 22.25
N LEU A 95 -53.75 -31.58 21.00
CA LEU A 95 -53.99 -32.84 20.30
C LEU A 95 -52.70 -33.68 20.19
N LYS A 96 -51.57 -33.06 19.82
CA LYS A 96 -50.27 -33.76 19.71
C LYS A 96 -49.74 -34.29 21.05
N ARG A 97 -50.08 -33.64 22.15
CA ARG A 97 -49.65 -34.01 23.52
C ARG A 97 -50.55 -35.04 24.18
N SER A 98 -51.77 -35.24 23.68
CA SER A 98 -52.73 -36.18 24.23
C SER A 98 -52.23 -37.63 24.18
N ILE A 99 -52.43 -38.35 25.29
CA ILE A 99 -51.88 -39.70 25.50
C ILE A 99 -52.95 -40.76 25.30
N ASN A 100 -54.21 -40.45 25.62
CA ASN A 100 -55.33 -41.38 25.53
C ASN A 100 -56.28 -41.07 24.36
N ASP A 101 -56.96 -42.12 23.87
CA ASP A 101 -57.84 -42.02 22.70
C ASP A 101 -59.11 -41.18 22.95
N GLY A 102 -59.61 -41.08 24.18
CA GLY A 102 -60.81 -40.28 24.50
C GLY A 102 -60.54 -38.77 24.43
N GLU A 103 -59.43 -38.33 25.01
CA GLU A 103 -58.93 -36.95 24.98
C GLU A 103 -58.64 -36.50 23.55
N MET A 104 -58.07 -37.38 22.71
CA MET A 104 -57.88 -37.13 21.28
C MET A 104 -59.20 -36.81 20.56
N VAL A 105 -60.26 -37.53 20.88
CA VAL A 105 -61.59 -37.33 20.27
C VAL A 105 -62.26 -36.05 20.80
N GLU A 106 -62.09 -35.69 22.07
CA GLU A 106 -62.59 -34.41 22.61
C GLU A 106 -61.91 -33.21 21.97
N ILE A 107 -60.57 -33.19 21.93
CA ILE A 107 -59.83 -32.07 21.31
C ILE A 107 -60.15 -31.96 19.82
N THR A 108 -60.36 -33.10 19.14
CA THR A 108 -60.75 -33.06 17.72
C THR A 108 -62.17 -32.55 17.52
N ALA A 109 -63.10 -32.81 18.45
CA ALA A 109 -64.41 -32.20 18.44
C ALA A 109 -64.35 -30.69 18.67
N GLU A 110 -63.46 -30.21 19.56
CA GLU A 110 -63.21 -28.78 19.77
C GLU A 110 -62.64 -28.10 18.51
N ILE A 111 -61.65 -28.73 17.85
CA ILE A 111 -61.10 -28.24 16.58
C ILE A 111 -62.18 -28.22 15.49
N PHE A 112 -63.03 -29.26 15.44
CA PHE A 112 -64.14 -29.32 14.49
C PHE A 112 -65.12 -28.17 14.71
N ALA A 113 -65.52 -27.94 15.97
CA ALA A 113 -66.41 -26.84 16.34
C ALA A 113 -65.82 -25.48 16.00
N PHE A 114 -64.53 -25.29 16.29
CA PHE A 114 -63.84 -24.04 15.99
C PHE A 114 -63.79 -23.74 14.48
N VAL A 115 -63.43 -24.74 13.65
CA VAL A 115 -63.42 -24.59 12.18
C VAL A 115 -64.83 -24.34 11.65
N PHE A 116 -65.84 -25.02 12.20
CA PHE A 116 -67.23 -24.81 11.82
C PHE A 116 -67.72 -23.40 12.17
N ASP A 117 -67.46 -22.92 13.38
CA ASP A 117 -67.88 -21.57 13.81
C ASP A 117 -67.16 -20.47 13.01
N LEU A 118 -65.88 -20.66 12.66
CA LEU A 118 -65.19 -19.74 11.73
C LEU A 118 -65.80 -19.75 10.33
N SER A 119 -66.21 -20.91 9.84
CA SER A 119 -66.89 -21.04 8.54
C SER A 119 -68.25 -20.32 8.56
N LEU A 120 -68.97 -20.38 9.68
CA LEU A 120 -70.22 -19.65 9.89
C LEU A 120 -70.01 -18.14 9.90
N GLN A 121 -69.00 -17.66 10.62
CA GLN A 121 -68.66 -16.24 10.65
C GLN A 121 -68.32 -15.72 9.25
N LEU A 122 -67.53 -16.48 8.48
CA LEU A 122 -67.21 -16.13 7.10
C LEU A 122 -68.46 -16.10 6.23
N ASN A 123 -69.36 -17.07 6.39
CA ASN A 123 -70.63 -17.09 5.64
C ASN A 123 -71.50 -15.87 5.98
N GLU A 124 -71.62 -15.50 7.25
CA GLU A 124 -72.37 -14.32 7.69
C GLU A 124 -71.78 -13.03 7.08
N ILE A 125 -70.45 -12.91 7.04
CA ILE A 125 -69.76 -11.77 6.41
C ILE A 125 -70.11 -11.69 4.91
N LEU A 126 -70.04 -12.82 4.20
CA LEU A 126 -70.35 -12.87 2.77
C LEU A 126 -71.83 -12.54 2.49
N ASP A 127 -72.76 -13.04 3.31
CA ASP A 127 -74.18 -12.73 3.18
C ASP A 127 -74.45 -11.23 3.43
N ASN A 128 -73.80 -10.63 4.44
CA ASN A 128 -73.90 -9.21 4.71
C ASN A 128 -73.32 -8.33 3.58
N LEU A 129 -72.18 -8.74 3.00
CA LEU A 129 -71.59 -8.07 1.84
C LEU A 129 -72.52 -8.13 0.61
N LYS A 130 -73.18 -9.26 0.38
CA LYS A 130 -74.17 -9.43 -0.71
C LYS A 130 -75.38 -8.53 -0.51
N ASN A 131 -75.90 -8.46 0.71
CA ASN A 131 -77.04 -7.60 1.06
C ASN A 131 -76.73 -6.11 0.93
N ALA A 132 -75.47 -5.70 1.13
CA ALA A 132 -75.00 -4.32 0.97
C ALA A 132 -74.79 -3.88 -0.50
N GLN A 133 -75.26 -4.66 -1.49
CA GLN A 133 -75.13 -4.39 -2.95
C GLN A 133 -73.67 -4.14 -3.42
N SER A 134 -72.72 -4.94 -2.94
CA SER A 134 -71.28 -4.76 -3.18
C SER A 134 -70.71 -5.43 -4.44
N ALA A 135 -71.58 -5.87 -5.35
CA ALA A 135 -71.25 -6.78 -6.47
C ALA A 135 -70.13 -6.28 -7.42
N GLU A 136 -69.87 -4.98 -7.49
CA GLU A 136 -68.80 -4.42 -8.34
C GLU A 136 -67.41 -4.39 -7.68
N LEU A 137 -67.31 -4.49 -6.35
CA LEU A 137 -66.06 -4.29 -5.61
C LEU A 137 -65.44 -5.56 -5.01
N PHE A 138 -66.24 -6.62 -4.82
CA PHE A 138 -65.77 -7.93 -4.35
C PHE A 138 -66.07 -9.02 -5.39
N PRO A 139 -65.44 -9.01 -6.58
CA PRO A 139 -65.75 -9.98 -7.65
C PRO A 139 -65.47 -11.46 -7.29
N ALA A 140 -64.84 -11.71 -6.15
CA ALA A 140 -64.57 -13.04 -5.60
C ALA A 140 -65.63 -13.51 -4.57
N ASP A 141 -66.65 -12.71 -4.23
CA ASP A 141 -67.65 -13.05 -3.21
C ASP A 141 -68.52 -14.26 -3.59
N ASP A 142 -68.84 -14.41 -4.88
CA ASP A 142 -69.56 -15.57 -5.41
C ASP A 142 -68.68 -16.82 -5.47
N GLU A 143 -67.41 -16.70 -5.84
CA GLU A 143 -66.47 -17.83 -5.87
C GLU A 143 -66.10 -18.29 -4.45
N ILE A 144 -65.75 -17.36 -3.55
CA ILE A 144 -65.48 -17.63 -2.13
C ILE A 144 -66.74 -18.21 -1.48
N GLY A 145 -67.92 -17.66 -1.77
CA GLY A 145 -69.20 -18.15 -1.25
C GLY A 145 -69.57 -19.55 -1.75
N ASN A 146 -69.34 -19.86 -3.04
CA ASN A 146 -69.58 -21.20 -3.58
C ASN A 146 -68.60 -22.22 -2.99
N ASN A 147 -67.30 -21.89 -2.93
CA ASN A 147 -66.29 -22.74 -2.32
C ASN A 147 -66.57 -22.99 -0.83
N LEU A 148 -67.02 -21.98 -0.08
CA LEU A 148 -67.40 -22.14 1.33
C LEU A 148 -68.63 -23.02 1.51
N LYS A 149 -69.63 -22.93 0.62
CA LYS A 149 -70.80 -23.83 0.64
C LYS A 149 -70.40 -25.29 0.43
N GLU A 150 -69.47 -25.56 -0.48
CA GLU A 150 -68.92 -26.91 -0.69
C GLU A 150 -68.14 -27.43 0.54
N GLU A 151 -67.35 -26.57 1.19
CA GLU A 151 -66.63 -26.92 2.42
C GLU A 151 -67.58 -27.21 3.59
N LEU A 152 -68.65 -26.42 3.74
CA LEU A 152 -69.69 -26.65 4.73
C LEU A 152 -70.48 -27.95 4.46
N LEU A 153 -70.72 -28.29 3.18
CA LEU A 153 -71.30 -29.58 2.78
C LEU A 153 -70.40 -30.75 3.20
N LYS A 154 -69.09 -30.66 2.95
CA LYS A 154 -68.10 -31.68 3.35
C LYS A 154 -67.99 -31.78 4.87
N LEU A 155 -67.99 -30.65 5.60
CA LEU A 155 -68.04 -30.65 7.06
C LEU A 155 -69.31 -31.33 7.58
N CYS A 156 -70.47 -31.09 6.97
CA CYS A 156 -71.71 -31.80 7.34
C CYS A 156 -71.57 -33.32 7.14
N HIS A 157 -71.03 -33.75 5.99
CA HIS A 157 -70.81 -35.17 5.70
C HIS A 157 -69.81 -35.82 6.68
N TYR A 158 -68.68 -35.16 6.95
CA TYR A 158 -67.67 -35.69 7.87
C TYR A 158 -68.09 -35.63 9.34
N ASN A 159 -69.02 -34.75 9.72
CA ASN A 159 -69.67 -34.81 11.03
C ASN A 159 -70.55 -36.06 11.18
N GLN A 160 -71.22 -36.49 10.11
CA GLN A 160 -71.98 -37.77 10.10
C GLN A 160 -71.03 -38.98 10.18
N GLU A 161 -69.92 -38.97 9.43
CA GLU A 161 -68.89 -40.02 9.53
C GLU A 161 -68.22 -40.07 10.91
N ALA A 162 -67.98 -38.90 11.53
CA ALA A 162 -67.47 -38.80 12.88
C ALA A 162 -68.44 -39.40 13.89
N HIS A 163 -69.75 -39.14 13.75
CA HIS A 163 -70.76 -39.78 14.59
C HIS A 163 -70.76 -41.31 14.45
N ALA A 164 -70.68 -41.82 13.21
CA ALA A 164 -70.60 -43.26 12.95
C ALA A 164 -69.32 -43.91 13.50
N SER A 165 -68.19 -43.18 13.51
CA SER A 165 -66.88 -43.71 13.92
C SER A 165 -66.60 -43.57 15.42
N PHE A 166 -67.06 -42.49 16.05
CA PHE A 166 -66.77 -42.15 17.45
C PHE A 166 -67.99 -42.23 18.38
N GLY A 167 -69.19 -42.50 17.85
CA GLY A 167 -70.42 -42.65 18.64
C GLY A 167 -70.99 -41.36 19.21
N LYS A 168 -70.43 -40.19 18.89
CA LYS A 168 -70.91 -38.87 19.33
C LYS A 168 -70.94 -37.86 18.18
N TRP A 169 -71.89 -36.94 18.23
CA TRP A 169 -71.91 -35.80 17.31
C TRP A 169 -70.90 -34.76 17.80
N PHE A 170 -70.01 -34.29 16.91
CA PHE A 170 -69.12 -33.19 17.24
C PHE A 170 -69.87 -31.86 17.14
N ILE A 171 -70.76 -31.75 16.14
CA ILE A 171 -71.69 -30.64 16.00
C ILE A 171 -73.12 -31.17 15.94
N PRO A 172 -74.07 -30.62 16.71
CA PRO A 172 -75.47 -31.02 16.64
C PRO A 172 -76.07 -30.80 15.24
N GLU A 173 -76.80 -31.79 14.71
CA GLU A 173 -77.30 -31.79 13.33
C GLU A 173 -78.17 -30.56 12.97
N HIS A 174 -78.95 -30.05 13.93
CA HIS A 174 -79.79 -28.87 13.73
C HIS A 174 -79.00 -27.60 13.37
N ARG A 175 -77.71 -27.51 13.76
CA ARG A 175 -76.85 -26.37 13.42
C ARG A 175 -76.54 -26.30 11.92
N PHE A 176 -76.56 -27.43 11.21
CA PHE A 176 -76.40 -27.47 9.75
C PHE A 176 -77.72 -27.21 9.02
N GLN A 177 -78.85 -27.66 9.58
CA GLN A 177 -80.18 -27.50 8.97
C GLN A 177 -80.57 -26.03 8.80
N ASN A 178 -80.12 -25.16 9.70
CA ASN A 178 -80.37 -23.71 9.65
C ASN A 178 -79.65 -22.97 8.50
N LEU A 179 -78.72 -23.63 7.79
CA LEU A 179 -77.93 -23.03 6.71
C LEU A 179 -78.54 -23.25 5.31
N GLY A 180 -79.67 -23.96 5.19
CA GLY A 180 -80.30 -24.26 3.89
C GLY A 180 -79.50 -25.22 3.00
N ILE A 181 -78.45 -25.84 3.55
CA ILE A 181 -77.55 -26.76 2.86
C ILE A 181 -78.23 -28.13 2.74
N ARG A 182 -78.83 -28.44 1.58
CA ARG A 182 -79.38 -29.76 1.27
C ARG A 182 -78.37 -30.57 0.45
N ASN A 183 -78.12 -31.80 0.87
CA ASN A 183 -77.25 -32.74 0.16
C ASN A 183 -77.81 -32.98 -1.26
N ARG A 184 -77.13 -32.49 -2.31
CA ARG A 184 -77.60 -32.53 -3.70
C ARG A 184 -77.35 -33.87 -4.41
N GLY A 185 -77.11 -34.94 -3.66
CA GLY A 185 -76.84 -36.27 -4.24
C GLY A 185 -75.44 -36.42 -4.84
N GLU A 186 -74.50 -35.55 -4.45
CA GLU A 186 -73.08 -35.70 -4.80
C GLU A 186 -72.45 -36.82 -3.95
N GLU A 187 -71.77 -37.77 -4.60
CA GLU A 187 -71.01 -38.82 -3.91
C GLU A 187 -69.74 -38.23 -3.30
N ILE A 188 -69.84 -37.71 -2.07
CA ILE A 188 -68.67 -37.29 -1.29
C ILE A 188 -67.90 -38.55 -0.86
N ALA A 189 -66.62 -38.64 -1.24
CA ALA A 189 -65.78 -39.77 -0.90
C ALA A 189 -65.58 -39.86 0.63
N PRO A 190 -65.76 -41.05 1.23
CA PRO A 190 -65.74 -41.18 2.68
C PRO A 190 -64.31 -41.07 3.21
N LEU A 191 -64.11 -40.24 4.23
CA LEU A 191 -62.78 -39.91 4.76
C LEU A 191 -62.28 -40.99 5.74
N LEU A 192 -63.18 -41.59 6.53
CA LEU A 192 -62.81 -42.48 7.64
C LEU A 192 -62.96 -43.97 7.31
N LYS A 193 -63.60 -44.33 6.18
CA LYS A 193 -63.99 -45.71 5.81
C LYS A 193 -62.85 -46.74 5.79
N ASN A 194 -61.62 -46.32 5.44
CA ASN A 194 -60.44 -47.20 5.34
C ASN A 194 -59.51 -47.12 6.57
N ALA A 195 -59.83 -46.30 7.56
CA ALA A 195 -59.02 -46.09 8.75
C ALA A 195 -59.51 -46.95 9.92
N LYS A 196 -58.64 -47.84 10.43
CA LYS A 196 -58.91 -48.64 11.64
C LYS A 196 -58.16 -48.06 12.84
N GLY A 197 -58.88 -47.87 13.95
CA GLY A 197 -58.34 -47.38 15.23
C GLY A 197 -58.58 -45.88 15.45
N THR A 198 -59.02 -45.52 16.66
CA THR A 198 -59.40 -44.16 17.06
C THR A 198 -58.33 -43.13 16.73
N ARG A 199 -57.09 -43.39 17.14
CA ARG A 199 -55.94 -42.49 16.87
C ARG A 199 -55.73 -42.20 15.38
N LYS A 200 -55.86 -43.22 14.52
CA LYS A 200 -55.68 -43.04 13.06
C LYS A 200 -56.84 -42.27 12.45
N GLN A 201 -58.06 -42.55 12.86
CA GLN A 201 -59.26 -41.82 12.43
C GLN A 201 -59.20 -40.36 12.85
N THR A 202 -58.79 -40.08 14.10
CA THR A 202 -58.62 -38.73 14.63
C THR A 202 -57.58 -37.92 13.86
N LEU A 203 -56.41 -38.51 13.56
CA LEU A 203 -55.36 -37.82 12.80
C LEU A 203 -55.78 -37.51 11.36
N ILE A 204 -56.52 -38.41 10.70
CA ILE A 204 -57.06 -38.18 9.36
C ILE A 204 -58.06 -37.02 9.37
N LEU A 205 -58.99 -37.04 10.33
CA LEU A 205 -59.98 -35.96 10.48
C LEU A 205 -59.30 -34.62 10.83
N PHE A 206 -58.30 -34.63 11.71
CA PHE A 206 -57.52 -33.44 12.04
C PHE A 206 -56.79 -32.87 10.82
N ASN A 207 -56.15 -33.70 9.99
CA ASN A 207 -55.49 -33.23 8.78
C ASN A 207 -56.47 -32.57 7.80
N TYR A 208 -57.67 -33.12 7.67
CA TYR A 208 -58.73 -32.48 6.92
C TYR A 208 -59.12 -31.13 7.54
N LEU A 209 -59.41 -31.08 8.84
CA LEU A 209 -59.78 -29.84 9.55
C LEU A 209 -58.69 -28.77 9.46
N LYS A 210 -57.42 -29.17 9.48
CA LYS A 210 -56.28 -28.28 9.25
C LYS A 210 -56.29 -27.70 7.85
N SER A 211 -56.49 -28.53 6.83
CA SER A 211 -56.63 -28.04 5.45
C SER A 211 -57.82 -27.08 5.27
N GLN A 212 -58.92 -27.32 5.98
CA GLN A 212 -60.08 -26.42 5.99
C GLN A 212 -59.75 -25.11 6.69
N PHE A 213 -59.06 -25.15 7.83
CA PHE A 213 -58.61 -23.95 8.53
C PHE A 213 -57.66 -23.10 7.68
N ASP A 214 -56.71 -23.73 6.97
CA ASP A 214 -55.79 -23.04 6.07
C ASP A 214 -56.56 -22.39 4.89
N SER A 215 -57.55 -23.08 4.33
CA SER A 215 -58.45 -22.54 3.29
C SER A 215 -59.23 -21.32 3.80
N LEU A 216 -59.84 -21.41 4.99
CA LEU A 216 -60.55 -20.30 5.63
C LEU A 216 -59.61 -19.11 5.86
N GLY A 217 -58.39 -19.34 6.35
CA GLY A 217 -57.38 -18.30 6.53
C GLY A 217 -57.05 -17.55 5.24
N SER A 218 -56.91 -18.28 4.12
CA SER A 218 -56.71 -17.68 2.80
C SER A 218 -57.91 -16.83 2.34
N LYS A 219 -59.14 -17.32 2.56
CA LYS A 219 -60.37 -16.57 2.24
C LYS A 219 -60.49 -15.30 3.08
N PHE A 220 -60.22 -15.36 4.38
CA PHE A 220 -60.18 -14.19 5.25
C PHE A 220 -59.11 -13.17 4.83
N ASN A 221 -57.91 -13.63 4.45
CA ASN A 221 -56.86 -12.73 3.93
C ASN A 221 -57.26 -12.06 2.61
N THR A 222 -57.96 -12.78 1.74
CA THR A 222 -58.49 -12.23 0.48
C THR A 222 -59.52 -11.13 0.75
N LEU A 223 -60.47 -11.38 1.66
CA LEU A 223 -61.45 -10.38 2.10
C LEU A 223 -60.79 -9.19 2.81
N TYR A 224 -59.78 -9.43 3.64
CA TYR A 224 -58.99 -8.38 4.28
C TYR A 224 -58.31 -7.49 3.24
N GLY A 225 -57.62 -8.07 2.26
CA GLY A 225 -56.95 -7.33 1.20
C GLY A 225 -57.92 -6.49 0.37
N ALA A 226 -59.07 -7.05 0.01
CA ALA A 226 -60.14 -6.34 -0.70
C ALA A 226 -60.71 -5.18 0.15
N SER A 227 -60.91 -5.39 1.45
CA SER A 227 -61.41 -4.38 2.38
C SER A 227 -60.42 -3.22 2.56
N VAL A 228 -59.12 -3.52 2.73
CA VAL A 228 -58.07 -2.48 2.83
C VAL A 228 -57.94 -1.70 1.52
N PHE A 229 -58.01 -2.38 0.38
CA PHE A 229 -58.02 -1.72 -0.93
C PHE A 229 -59.20 -0.75 -1.08
N TYR A 230 -60.40 -1.17 -0.68
CA TYR A 230 -61.57 -0.29 -0.67
C TYR A 230 -61.38 0.92 0.24
N LEU A 231 -60.93 0.72 1.49
CA LEU A 231 -60.72 1.80 2.45
C LEU A 231 -59.67 2.82 1.96
N ASN A 232 -58.60 2.37 1.30
CA ASN A 232 -57.57 3.26 0.76
C ASN A 232 -58.01 4.02 -0.50
N LYS A 233 -58.89 3.43 -1.32
CA LYS A 233 -59.40 4.06 -2.55
C LYS A 233 -60.57 5.01 -2.28
N SER A 234 -61.29 4.79 -1.19
CA SER A 234 -62.39 5.64 -0.73
C SER A 234 -61.83 6.95 -0.19
N ASN A 235 -61.99 8.07 -0.91
CA ASN A 235 -61.62 9.38 -0.38
C ASN A 235 -62.55 9.70 0.82
N PRO A 236 -62.04 9.98 2.04
CA PRO A 236 -62.87 10.14 3.23
C PRO A 236 -63.98 11.18 3.07
N GLU A 237 -63.73 12.23 2.29
CA GLU A 237 -64.68 13.31 1.99
C GLU A 237 -65.78 12.95 0.99
N SER A 238 -65.69 11.77 0.34
CA SER A 238 -66.60 11.32 -0.73
C SER A 238 -67.50 10.15 -0.34
N VAL A 239 -67.33 9.58 0.87
CA VAL A 239 -68.12 8.44 1.34
C VAL A 239 -69.53 8.91 1.70
N GLN A 240 -70.54 8.46 0.97
CA GLN A 240 -71.94 8.73 1.26
C GLN A 240 -72.47 7.68 2.24
N TYR A 241 -72.70 8.09 3.49
CA TYR A 241 -73.38 7.25 4.47
C TYR A 241 -74.88 7.50 4.46
N PRO A 242 -75.71 6.46 4.69
CA PRO A 242 -77.10 6.67 5.11
C PRO A 242 -77.15 7.60 6.33
N PRO A 243 -78.15 8.51 6.46
CA PRO A 243 -78.17 9.53 7.52
C PRO A 243 -77.98 8.98 8.94
N GLN A 244 -78.51 7.79 9.20
CA GLN A 244 -78.38 7.10 10.47
C GLN A 244 -76.95 6.62 10.76
N ILE A 245 -76.20 6.15 9.75
CA ILE A 245 -74.79 5.75 9.88
C ILE A 245 -73.91 6.99 10.01
N ALA A 246 -74.20 8.04 9.23
CA ALA A 246 -73.50 9.33 9.31
C ALA A 246 -73.56 9.92 10.73
N MET A 247 -74.73 9.87 11.38
CA MET A 247 -74.90 10.35 12.75
C MET A 247 -74.03 9.59 13.75
N MET A 248 -73.90 8.27 13.58
CA MET A 248 -73.05 7.44 14.44
C MET A 248 -71.57 7.71 14.21
N MET A 249 -71.14 7.85 12.95
CA MET A 249 -69.75 8.21 12.61
C MET A 249 -69.38 9.57 13.21
N ALA A 250 -70.25 10.57 13.08
CA ALA A 250 -70.06 11.88 13.68
C ALA A 250 -69.94 11.82 15.22
N PHE A 251 -70.73 10.97 15.88
CA PHE A 251 -70.60 10.75 17.33
C PHE A 251 -69.23 10.17 17.70
N ILE A 252 -68.73 9.17 16.96
CA ILE A 252 -67.43 8.56 17.23
C ILE A 252 -66.29 9.55 16.95
N GLU A 253 -66.41 10.38 15.92
CA GLU A 253 -65.45 11.46 15.65
C GLU A 253 -65.44 12.51 16.76
N LEU A 254 -66.59 12.96 17.23
CA LEU A 254 -66.68 13.89 18.37
C LEU A 254 -66.10 13.30 19.65
N TYR A 255 -66.23 11.98 19.85
CA TYR A 255 -65.60 11.28 20.97
C TYR A 255 -64.06 11.40 20.95
N SER A 256 -63.44 11.54 19.77
CA SER A 256 -61.99 11.75 19.67
C SER A 256 -61.51 13.05 20.34
N LEU A 257 -62.37 14.08 20.45
CA LEU A 257 -62.06 15.32 21.17
C LEU A 257 -61.90 15.10 22.68
N LEU A 258 -62.55 14.08 23.24
CA LEU A 258 -62.40 13.67 24.64
C LEU A 258 -61.13 12.84 24.87
N LYS A 259 -60.60 12.19 23.82
CA LYS A 259 -59.37 11.37 23.86
C LYS A 259 -58.13 12.23 24.10
N SER A 260 -58.04 13.40 23.46
CA SER A 260 -56.85 14.26 23.50
C SER A 260 -56.50 14.76 24.92
N PRO A 261 -57.43 15.31 25.72
CA PRO A 261 -57.14 15.70 27.10
C PRO A 261 -56.79 14.51 28.00
N LEU A 262 -57.46 13.38 27.82
CA LEU A 262 -57.24 12.17 28.60
C LEU A 262 -55.81 11.63 28.41
N ASN A 263 -55.33 11.61 27.16
CA ASN A 263 -54.01 11.11 26.84
C ASN A 263 -52.87 12.06 27.25
N LYS A 264 -53.15 13.32 27.58
CA LYS A 264 -52.16 14.23 28.19
C LYS A 264 -51.89 13.93 29.66
N LEU A 265 -52.69 13.10 30.33
CA LEU A 265 -52.55 12.83 31.76
C LEU A 265 -51.17 12.21 32.10
N THR A 266 -50.65 11.33 31.25
CA THR A 266 -49.32 10.71 31.42
C THR A 266 -48.22 11.77 31.42
N ARG A 267 -48.23 12.66 30.42
CA ARG A 267 -47.31 13.80 30.34
C ARG A 267 -47.44 14.74 31.54
N ASN A 268 -48.67 15.13 31.87
CA ASN A 268 -48.94 16.05 32.97
C ASN A 268 -48.50 15.49 34.32
N HIS A 269 -48.67 14.18 34.55
CA HIS A 269 -48.20 13.51 35.75
C HIS A 269 -46.66 13.49 35.83
N LEU A 270 -45.97 13.19 34.72
CA LEU A 270 -44.50 13.24 34.68
C LEU A 270 -43.97 14.66 34.88
N ASP A 271 -44.58 15.66 34.24
CA ASP A 271 -44.21 17.06 34.42
C ASP A 271 -44.47 17.51 35.88
N LEU A 272 -45.58 17.11 36.52
CA LEU A 272 -45.85 17.35 37.94
C LEU A 272 -44.75 16.72 38.82
N TYR A 273 -44.46 15.44 38.61
CA TYR A 273 -43.50 14.70 39.44
C TYR A 273 -42.09 15.25 39.30
N TYR A 274 -41.59 15.42 38.07
CA TYR A 274 -40.22 15.87 37.84
C TYR A 274 -40.02 17.37 38.07
N LYS A 275 -40.98 18.23 37.70
CA LYS A 275 -40.80 19.69 37.80
C LYS A 275 -41.28 20.28 39.11
N GLN A 276 -42.34 19.74 39.72
CA GLN A 276 -42.96 20.35 40.91
C GLN A 276 -42.64 19.60 42.20
N ILE A 277 -42.60 18.26 42.17
CA ILE A 277 -42.29 17.45 43.37
C ILE A 277 -40.79 17.31 43.56
N LEU A 278 -40.07 16.89 42.52
CA LEU A 278 -38.62 16.70 42.57
C LEU A 278 -37.81 17.97 42.26
N ASP A 279 -38.46 19.03 41.77
CA ASP A 279 -37.84 20.31 41.40
C ASP A 279 -36.60 20.16 40.50
N LEU A 280 -36.65 19.21 39.55
CA LEU A 280 -35.58 19.03 38.58
C LEU A 280 -35.54 20.23 37.64
N LYS A 281 -34.38 20.89 37.60
CA LYS A 281 -34.12 22.00 36.69
C LYS A 281 -33.65 21.48 35.34
N TYR A 282 -34.09 22.14 34.28
CA TYR A 282 -33.52 21.91 32.95
C TYR A 282 -32.05 22.29 32.97
N GLN A 283 -31.21 21.47 32.34
CA GLN A 283 -29.84 21.90 32.02
C GLN A 283 -29.92 23.09 31.06
N GLU A 284 -29.09 24.09 31.30
CA GLU A 284 -28.95 25.22 30.40
C GLU A 284 -28.39 24.74 29.06
N ALA A 285 -28.72 25.46 27.99
CA ALA A 285 -28.16 25.17 26.68
C ALA A 285 -26.65 25.42 26.70
N THR A 286 -25.86 24.41 26.33
CA THR A 286 -24.43 24.57 26.07
C THR A 286 -24.24 25.14 24.67
N PRO A 287 -23.51 26.26 24.49
CA PRO A 287 -23.26 26.81 23.18
C PRO A 287 -22.42 25.86 22.32
N ASP A 288 -22.69 25.84 21.01
CA ASP A 288 -21.90 25.07 20.05
C ASP A 288 -20.50 25.67 19.89
N SER A 289 -19.48 24.84 19.68
CA SER A 289 -18.11 25.25 19.38
C SER A 289 -17.71 24.74 17.99
N ILE A 290 -16.98 25.55 17.22
CA ILE A 290 -16.56 25.23 15.85
C ILE A 290 -15.12 25.66 15.61
N HIS A 291 -14.41 24.95 14.74
CA HIS A 291 -13.10 25.39 14.26
C HIS A 291 -13.27 26.27 13.01
N ILE A 292 -12.55 27.38 12.95
CA ILE A 292 -12.56 28.31 11.82
C ILE A 292 -11.13 28.50 11.32
N VAL A 293 -10.98 28.52 9.99
CA VAL A 293 -9.71 28.75 9.30
C VAL A 293 -9.74 30.14 8.67
N PHE A 294 -8.69 30.92 8.90
CA PHE A 294 -8.54 32.28 8.36
C PHE A 294 -7.53 32.33 7.21
N GLU A 295 -7.82 33.17 6.22
CA GLU A 295 -6.88 33.49 5.16
C GLU A 295 -6.58 34.99 5.15
N ALA A 296 -5.30 35.35 5.30
CA ALA A 296 -4.87 36.74 5.17
C ALA A 296 -4.94 37.22 3.71
N VAL A 297 -5.43 38.45 3.51
CA VAL A 297 -5.41 39.10 2.19
C VAL A 297 -3.97 39.38 1.74
N PRO A 298 -3.60 39.25 0.44
CA PRO A 298 -2.20 39.21 -0.02
C PRO A 298 -1.28 40.40 0.31
N ARG A 299 -1.82 41.51 0.85
CA ARG A 299 -1.07 42.73 1.18
C ARG A 299 -0.66 42.82 2.66
N VAL A 300 -1.17 41.93 3.51
CA VAL A 300 -0.97 42.01 4.97
C VAL A 300 -0.17 40.80 5.42
N GLN A 301 1.05 41.04 5.89
CA GLN A 301 1.99 39.98 6.27
C GLN A 301 1.49 39.15 7.47
N GLU A 302 0.94 39.82 8.48
CA GLU A 302 0.48 39.22 9.72
C GLU A 302 -0.68 40.04 10.29
N VAL A 303 -1.71 39.37 10.83
CA VAL A 303 -2.84 39.97 11.55
C VAL A 303 -3.14 39.13 12.78
N THR A 304 -3.13 39.74 13.95
CA THR A 304 -3.62 39.09 15.17
C THR A 304 -5.10 39.42 15.37
N LEU A 305 -5.92 38.38 15.51
CA LEU A 305 -7.31 38.47 15.97
C LEU A 305 -7.33 38.14 17.46
N PHE A 306 -8.00 38.97 18.25
CA PHE A 306 -8.02 38.80 19.70
C PHE A 306 -9.21 37.97 20.18
N THR A 307 -9.02 37.32 21.32
CA THR A 307 -10.04 36.60 22.06
C THR A 307 -11.27 37.50 22.27
N GLY A 308 -12.45 36.96 22.00
CA GLY A 308 -13.73 37.67 22.12
C GLY A 308 -14.17 38.41 20.86
N GLU A 309 -13.38 38.45 19.78
CA GLU A 309 -13.85 39.00 18.50
C GLU A 309 -15.01 38.19 17.92
N GLU A 310 -16.04 38.90 17.46
CA GLU A 310 -17.31 38.31 17.02
C GLU A 310 -17.31 37.92 15.53
N LEU A 311 -17.69 36.68 15.25
CA LEU A 311 -17.85 36.11 13.92
C LEU A 311 -19.32 35.81 13.66
N ARG A 312 -19.84 36.31 12.54
CA ARG A 312 -21.28 36.18 12.20
C ARG A 312 -21.51 35.02 11.26
N GLY A 313 -22.31 34.04 11.70
CA GLY A 313 -22.81 32.92 10.91
C GLY A 313 -24.26 33.12 10.46
N THR A 314 -24.61 32.56 9.30
CA THR A 314 -25.99 32.56 8.78
C THR A 314 -26.58 31.16 8.78
N ILE A 315 -27.79 31.00 9.33
CA ILE A 315 -28.55 29.75 9.26
C ILE A 315 -29.40 29.76 7.98
N LYS A 316 -29.34 28.69 7.18
CA LYS A 316 -30.26 28.51 6.05
C LYS A 316 -31.71 28.45 6.57
N HIS A 317 -32.56 29.33 6.06
CA HIS A 317 -34.00 29.43 6.40
C HIS A 317 -34.36 30.08 7.76
N SER A 318 -33.41 30.75 8.45
CA SER A 318 -33.71 31.62 9.59
C SER A 318 -33.30 33.07 9.31
N LYS A 319 -34.01 34.04 9.93
CA LYS A 319 -33.61 35.46 9.94
C LYS A 319 -32.66 35.79 11.10
N GLU A 320 -32.45 34.85 12.01
CA GLU A 320 -31.58 35.01 13.17
C GLU A 320 -30.12 34.76 12.79
N GLN A 321 -29.22 35.62 13.28
CA GLN A 321 -27.78 35.52 13.06
C GLN A 321 -27.14 34.75 14.22
N LEU A 322 -26.27 33.79 13.90
CA LEU A 322 -25.41 33.17 14.91
C LEU A 322 -24.20 34.07 15.11
N ILE A 323 -23.88 34.36 16.37
CA ILE A 323 -22.68 35.11 16.73
C ILE A 323 -21.79 34.13 17.50
N TYR A 324 -20.63 33.85 16.92
CA TYR A 324 -19.54 33.14 17.58
C TYR A 324 -18.52 34.16 18.07
N ALA A 325 -17.78 33.85 19.13
CA ALA A 325 -16.67 34.65 19.60
C ALA A 325 -15.41 33.77 19.64
N LEU A 326 -14.27 34.33 19.27
CA LEU A 326 -13.00 33.61 19.37
C LEU A 326 -12.68 33.28 20.83
N ASN A 327 -12.29 32.03 21.10
CA ASN A 327 -11.93 31.60 22.45
C ASN A 327 -10.48 31.91 22.82
N GLU A 328 -9.65 32.20 21.83
CA GLU A 328 -8.23 32.49 21.98
C GLU A 328 -7.72 33.45 20.90
N ASP A 329 -6.59 34.09 21.17
CA ASP A 329 -5.90 34.92 20.17
C ASP A 329 -5.37 34.05 19.04
N VAL A 330 -5.47 34.53 17.80
CA VAL A 330 -4.93 33.84 16.62
C VAL A 330 -4.17 34.81 15.72
N THR A 331 -2.96 34.40 15.36
CA THR A 331 -2.10 35.13 14.44
C THR A 331 -2.24 34.52 13.04
N VAL A 332 -2.80 35.30 12.11
CA VAL A 332 -3.08 34.89 10.73
C VAL A 332 -1.96 35.39 9.83
N THR A 333 -1.30 34.46 9.13
CA THR A 333 -0.15 34.75 8.26
C THR A 333 -0.39 34.27 6.83
N HIS A 334 0.59 34.50 5.95
CA HIS A 334 0.63 33.92 4.60
C HIS A 334 1.18 32.49 4.52
N ALA A 335 1.37 31.84 5.67
CA ALA A 335 1.86 30.46 5.71
C ALA A 335 0.93 29.50 4.96
N ARG A 336 1.51 28.56 4.21
CA ARG A 336 0.78 27.52 3.49
C ARG A 336 1.45 26.16 3.66
N ILE A 337 0.63 25.12 3.78
CA ILE A 337 1.09 23.73 3.67
C ILE A 337 1.20 23.40 2.19
N ASN A 338 2.39 23.03 1.75
CA ASN A 338 2.68 22.62 0.38
C ASN A 338 2.83 21.11 0.26
N GLU A 339 3.42 20.48 1.27
CA GLU A 339 3.66 19.05 1.28
C GLU A 339 3.35 18.46 2.66
N LEU A 340 2.71 17.29 2.67
CA LEU A 340 2.50 16.47 3.87
C LEU A 340 3.10 15.09 3.60
N LYS A 341 4.09 14.71 4.38
CA LYS A 341 4.84 13.46 4.17
C LYS A 341 4.89 12.67 5.46
N THR A 342 4.93 11.35 5.35
CA THR A 342 4.98 10.45 6.51
C THR A 342 6.07 9.41 6.31
N ILE A 343 6.82 9.12 7.37
CA ILE A 343 7.77 8.00 7.43
C ILE A 343 7.40 7.12 8.62
N TYR A 344 7.15 5.85 8.34
CA TYR A 344 6.83 4.84 9.34
C TYR A 344 7.91 3.76 9.37
N VAL A 345 8.51 3.51 10.53
CA VAL A 345 9.45 2.41 10.74
C VAL A 345 8.69 1.26 11.38
N SER A 346 8.49 0.21 10.61
CA SER A 346 7.88 -1.03 11.09
C SER A 346 8.94 -1.93 11.71
N GLU A 347 8.68 -2.36 12.94
CA GLU A 347 9.42 -3.41 13.64
C GLU A 347 8.48 -4.61 13.84
N LYS A 348 8.71 -5.72 13.14
CA LYS A 348 7.93 -6.96 13.32
C LYS A 348 8.76 -8.07 13.92
N GLN A 349 8.10 -9.00 14.61
CA GLN A 349 8.68 -10.32 14.79
C GLN A 349 8.79 -10.99 13.42
N GLY A 350 10.01 -11.17 12.93
CA GLY A 350 10.27 -11.84 11.67
C GLY A 350 9.76 -13.28 11.73
N ASP A 351 9.23 -13.76 10.60
CA ASP A 351 8.81 -15.14 10.45
C ASP A 351 9.94 -16.09 10.90
N GLU A 352 9.58 -17.17 11.60
CA GLU A 352 10.48 -18.24 12.06
C GLU A 352 11.18 -18.91 10.87
N ALA A 353 12.19 -18.25 10.30
CA ALA A 353 13.20 -18.90 9.50
C ALA A 353 14.14 -19.62 10.49
N GLY A 354 13.86 -20.90 10.73
CA GLY A 354 14.56 -21.79 11.69
C GLY A 354 16.07 -22.02 11.46
N GLU A 355 16.79 -21.11 10.82
CA GLU A 355 18.22 -21.25 10.45
C GLU A 355 19.15 -20.20 11.11
N LEU A 356 18.63 -19.19 11.82
CA LEU A 356 19.45 -18.09 12.38
C LEU A 356 19.55 -18.16 13.92
N ALA A 357 20.74 -17.91 14.47
CA ALA A 357 21.04 -18.07 15.90
C ALA A 357 20.69 -16.88 16.82
N VAL A 358 20.27 -15.73 16.27
CA VAL A 358 20.13 -14.49 17.07
C VAL A 358 18.77 -14.39 17.74
N SER A 359 18.79 -14.09 19.04
CA SER A 359 17.63 -13.98 19.95
C SER A 359 16.69 -12.81 19.70
N GLU A 360 17.01 -11.91 18.77
CA GLU A 360 16.13 -10.82 18.34
C GLU A 360 15.66 -11.07 16.90
N ASN A 361 14.55 -11.79 16.76
CA ASN A 361 13.81 -11.95 15.50
C ASN A 361 13.06 -10.66 15.16
N LYS A 362 13.70 -9.49 15.20
CA LYS A 362 13.08 -8.22 14.81
C LYS A 362 13.46 -7.91 13.37
N GLU A 363 12.48 -7.76 12.49
CA GLU A 363 12.69 -7.28 11.12
C GLU A 363 12.29 -5.80 11.04
N PHE A 364 13.17 -4.98 10.49
CA PHE A 364 12.95 -3.54 10.32
C PHE A 364 12.66 -3.21 8.86
N ARG A 365 11.56 -2.48 8.61
CA ARG A 365 11.20 -1.94 7.30
C ARG A 365 10.78 -0.50 7.43
N ILE A 366 11.09 0.32 6.43
CA ILE A 366 10.69 1.72 6.40
C ILE A 366 9.70 1.91 5.27
N TYR A 367 8.60 2.58 5.59
CA TYR A 367 7.55 2.96 4.67
C TYR A 367 7.47 4.48 4.59
N ARG A 368 7.09 4.99 3.43
CA ARG A 368 6.87 6.41 3.17
C ARG A 368 5.50 6.64 2.56
N ALA A 369 4.94 7.83 2.74
CA ALA A 369 3.75 8.28 2.05
C ALA A 369 3.85 9.79 1.75
N ASP A 370 3.37 10.18 0.57
CA ASP A 370 3.05 11.56 0.25
C ASP A 370 1.54 11.74 0.40
N ASN A 371 1.16 12.49 1.43
CA ASN A 371 -0.22 12.73 1.85
C ASN A 371 -0.76 14.07 1.35
N SER A 372 -0.01 14.81 0.54
CA SER A 372 -0.38 16.15 0.07
C SER A 372 -1.67 16.18 -0.77
N HIS A 373 -2.07 15.02 -1.32
CA HIS A 373 -3.30 14.86 -2.09
C HIS A 373 -4.24 13.79 -1.52
N ASN A 374 -3.89 13.19 -0.39
CA ASN A 374 -4.70 12.14 0.22
C ASN A 374 -5.86 12.77 0.98
N LYS A 375 -7.09 12.31 0.72
CA LYS A 375 -8.29 12.77 1.44
C LYS A 375 -8.38 12.20 2.85
N ARG A 376 -7.69 11.08 3.10
CA ARG A 376 -7.74 10.34 4.35
C ARG A 376 -6.47 9.50 4.48
N TRP A 377 -5.73 9.64 5.58
CA TRP A 377 -4.53 8.84 5.85
C TRP A 377 -4.26 8.72 7.36
N ALA A 378 -3.41 7.79 7.79
CA ALA A 378 -2.98 7.72 9.19
C ALA A 378 -1.99 8.85 9.49
N VAL A 379 -2.32 9.72 10.45
CA VAL A 379 -1.60 10.99 10.70
C VAL A 379 -0.09 10.81 10.88
N MET A 380 0.33 9.73 11.54
CA MET A 380 1.74 9.40 11.83
C MET A 380 2.25 8.15 11.09
N GLY A 381 1.48 7.63 10.15
CA GLY A 381 1.80 6.42 9.39
C GLY A 381 1.31 5.14 10.04
N GLU A 382 1.38 4.06 9.26
CA GLU A 382 0.80 2.76 9.58
C GLU A 382 1.53 1.64 8.83
N ASP A 383 1.37 0.40 9.29
CA ASP A 383 1.95 -0.76 8.62
C ASP A 383 1.05 -1.25 7.46
N PRO A 384 1.55 -1.34 6.21
CA PRO A 384 0.72 -1.71 5.06
C PRO A 384 0.49 -3.21 4.88
N VAL A 385 1.22 -4.09 5.59
CA VAL A 385 1.33 -5.54 5.24
C VAL A 385 0.02 -6.32 5.37
N ASN A 386 -0.92 -5.86 6.19
CA ASN A 386 -2.21 -6.55 6.42
C ASN A 386 -3.42 -5.79 5.87
N LYS A 387 -3.20 -4.74 5.05
CA LYS A 387 -4.29 -3.92 4.49
C LYS A 387 -4.63 -4.35 3.06
N ALA A 388 -5.90 -4.20 2.70
CA ALA A 388 -6.31 -4.33 1.31
C ALA A 388 -5.61 -3.25 0.48
N LYS A 389 -5.28 -3.54 -0.79
CA LYS A 389 -4.61 -2.58 -1.69
C LYS A 389 -5.35 -1.25 -1.85
N GLU A 390 -6.66 -1.24 -1.62
CA GLU A 390 -7.49 -0.03 -1.70
C GLU A 390 -7.35 0.86 -0.46
N ASP A 391 -6.90 0.30 0.67
CA ASP A 391 -6.69 0.99 1.96
C ASP A 391 -5.21 1.29 2.24
N THR A 392 -4.27 0.85 1.39
CA THR A 392 -2.83 1.11 1.59
C THR A 392 -2.47 2.53 1.18
N THR A 393 -2.15 3.37 2.17
CA THR A 393 -1.69 4.75 1.98
C THR A 393 -0.16 4.88 1.93
N MET A 394 0.57 3.84 2.35
CA MET A 394 2.03 3.84 2.45
C MET A 394 2.68 2.87 1.46
N GLU A 395 3.85 3.26 0.94
CA GLU A 395 4.72 2.45 0.08
C GLU A 395 6.07 2.19 0.74
N ALA A 396 6.81 1.18 0.27
CA ALA A 396 8.13 0.87 0.81
C ALA A 396 9.12 1.99 0.46
N ALA A 397 9.85 2.49 1.47
CA ALA A 397 10.76 3.62 1.28
C ALA A 397 12.01 3.22 0.50
N GLU A 398 12.38 4.07 -0.45
CA GLU A 398 13.62 3.93 -1.21
C GLU A 398 14.79 4.48 -0.39
N LEU A 399 15.62 3.59 0.12
CA LEU A 399 16.78 3.90 0.95
C LEU A 399 18.03 3.32 0.32
N GLY A 400 19.15 4.02 0.42
CA GLY A 400 20.36 3.60 -0.27
C GLY A 400 21.61 4.38 0.10
N LEU A 401 22.73 3.91 -0.42
CA LEU A 401 24.02 4.59 -0.39
C LEU A 401 24.46 4.85 -1.83
N LEU A 402 24.78 6.10 -2.15
CA LEU A 402 25.38 6.49 -3.43
C LEU A 402 26.87 6.76 -3.22
N ILE A 403 27.69 6.11 -4.05
CA ILE A 403 29.14 6.24 -4.08
C ILE A 403 29.53 6.75 -5.46
N ALA A 404 30.15 7.93 -5.52
CA ALA A 404 30.70 8.47 -6.76
C ALA A 404 32.23 8.49 -6.68
N SER A 405 32.88 7.94 -7.72
CA SER A 405 34.34 7.88 -7.84
C SER A 405 34.74 7.96 -9.32
N PRO A 406 35.88 8.61 -9.65
CA PRO A 406 36.39 8.68 -11.01
C PRO A 406 36.75 7.29 -11.57
N ILE A 407 37.13 6.33 -10.72
CA ILE A 407 37.50 4.97 -11.14
C ILE A 407 36.34 4.22 -11.79
N LEU A 408 35.11 4.58 -11.46
CA LEU A 408 33.92 3.98 -12.07
C LEU A 408 33.78 4.33 -13.56
N TYR A 409 34.52 5.31 -14.09
CA TYR A 409 34.49 5.67 -15.52
C TYR A 409 35.19 4.61 -16.38
N GLN A 410 34.46 3.54 -16.68
CA GLN A 410 34.92 2.43 -17.52
C GLN A 410 33.91 2.20 -18.66
N PRO A 411 33.98 3.01 -19.75
CA PRO A 411 33.03 2.91 -20.85
C PRO A 411 33.20 1.64 -21.69
N TYR A 412 34.42 1.11 -21.82
CA TYR A 412 34.73 0.03 -22.76
C TYR A 412 35.43 -1.17 -22.11
N GLY A 413 35.44 -2.29 -22.84
CA GLY A 413 36.10 -3.54 -22.43
C GLY A 413 35.25 -4.39 -21.49
N ARG A 414 35.79 -5.57 -21.12
CA ARG A 414 35.20 -6.40 -20.07
C ARG A 414 35.66 -5.88 -18.73
N ARG A 415 34.71 -5.57 -17.84
CA ARG A 415 34.92 -4.79 -16.62
C ARG A 415 34.54 -5.62 -15.41
N GLU A 416 35.43 -5.75 -14.45
CA GLU A 416 35.15 -6.25 -13.10
C GLU A 416 35.35 -5.09 -12.12
N ILE A 417 34.27 -4.61 -11.53
CA ILE A 417 34.28 -3.53 -10.55
C ILE A 417 34.05 -4.13 -9.17
N GLU A 418 34.92 -3.79 -8.23
CA GLU A 418 34.86 -4.25 -6.85
C GLU A 418 34.85 -3.05 -5.89
N LEU A 419 33.79 -2.97 -5.08
CA LEU A 419 33.64 -1.99 -4.00
C LEU A 419 33.77 -2.72 -2.67
N GLN A 420 34.67 -2.25 -1.81
CA GLN A 420 34.85 -2.78 -0.46
C GLN A 420 34.56 -1.68 0.55
N ILE A 421 33.52 -1.88 1.35
CA ILE A 421 33.09 -0.97 2.40
C ILE A 421 33.52 -1.57 3.73
N TYR A 422 34.59 -1.05 4.31
CA TYR A 422 35.16 -1.52 5.57
C TYR A 422 34.36 -0.98 6.74
N LEU A 423 33.99 -1.86 7.66
CA LEU A 423 33.23 -1.52 8.85
C LEU A 423 34.14 -1.39 10.07
N GLU A 424 33.69 -0.64 11.07
CA GLU A 424 34.33 -0.68 12.38
C GLU A 424 34.26 -2.11 12.95
N LYS A 425 35.25 -2.51 13.75
CA LYS A 425 35.31 -3.85 14.36
C LYS A 425 34.01 -4.23 15.08
N GLN A 426 33.46 -3.35 15.92
CA GLN A 426 32.23 -3.63 16.68
C GLN A 426 31.03 -3.81 15.76
N SER A 427 30.90 -2.94 14.75
CA SER A 427 29.87 -3.03 13.71
C SER A 427 29.97 -4.37 12.95
N PHE A 428 31.16 -4.73 12.48
CA PHE A 428 31.37 -6.00 11.76
C PHE A 428 31.05 -7.22 12.64
N ASP A 429 31.51 -7.23 13.90
CA ASP A 429 31.29 -8.35 14.81
C ASP A 429 29.78 -8.55 15.10
N SER A 430 29.01 -7.46 15.21
CA SER A 430 27.54 -7.48 15.31
C SER A 430 26.88 -7.97 14.03
N LEU A 431 27.30 -7.50 12.87
CA LEU A 431 26.81 -7.97 11.56
C LEU A 431 27.07 -9.47 11.37
N ALA A 432 28.28 -9.92 11.67
CA ALA A 432 28.68 -11.33 11.56
C ALA A 432 27.90 -12.22 12.56
N ALA A 433 27.49 -11.68 13.71
CA ALA A 433 26.66 -12.40 14.68
C ALA A 433 25.27 -12.77 14.11
N TYR A 434 24.70 -11.97 13.21
CA TYR A 434 23.44 -12.31 12.54
C TYR A 434 23.52 -13.59 11.73
N PHE A 435 24.67 -13.91 11.16
CA PHE A 435 24.86 -15.08 10.28
C PHE A 435 25.55 -16.26 10.96
N ARG A 436 25.49 -16.35 12.30
CA ARG A 436 25.97 -17.54 13.04
C ARG A 436 24.95 -18.68 12.97
N ASP A 437 25.47 -19.91 12.88
CA ASP A 437 24.67 -21.14 12.85
C ASP A 437 23.96 -21.37 14.19
N SER A 438 22.66 -21.68 14.16
CA SER A 438 21.85 -22.00 15.33
C SER A 438 22.31 -23.29 16.04
N ASN A 439 22.89 -24.23 15.30
CA ASN A 439 23.40 -25.51 15.82
C ASN A 439 24.85 -25.44 16.33
N LYS A 440 25.62 -24.46 15.87
CA LYS A 440 27.03 -24.23 16.26
C LYS A 440 27.22 -22.75 16.59
N LYS A 441 26.84 -22.37 17.82
CA LYS A 441 26.81 -20.99 18.37
C LYS A 441 28.09 -20.15 18.22
N THR A 442 29.19 -20.70 17.69
CA THR A 442 30.50 -20.04 17.57
C THR A 442 31.01 -19.88 16.14
N GLU A 443 30.41 -20.48 15.11
CA GLU A 443 30.96 -20.48 13.74
C GLU A 443 30.10 -19.64 12.77
N TYR A 444 30.75 -18.74 12.01
CA TYR A 444 30.12 -17.88 11.00
C TYR A 444 29.73 -18.70 9.77
N ASN A 445 28.46 -18.62 9.35
CA ASN A 445 27.97 -19.32 8.17
C ASN A 445 28.04 -18.42 6.92
N SER A 446 29.09 -18.62 6.13
CA SER A 446 29.33 -17.86 4.90
C SER A 446 28.27 -18.05 3.80
N ASP A 447 27.66 -19.24 3.71
CA ASP A 447 26.61 -19.52 2.72
C ASP A 447 25.31 -18.79 3.07
N LEU A 448 24.96 -18.79 4.35
CA LEU A 448 23.80 -18.05 4.87
C LEU A 448 23.95 -16.55 4.64
N ALA A 449 25.09 -15.97 5.01
CA ALA A 449 25.40 -14.57 4.77
C ALA A 449 25.31 -14.21 3.27
N TYR A 450 25.83 -15.09 2.41
CA TYR A 450 25.75 -14.91 0.96
C TYR A 450 24.30 -14.91 0.44
N ARG A 451 23.47 -15.88 0.86
CA ARG A 451 22.06 -15.97 0.45
C ARG A 451 21.26 -14.73 0.82
N PHE A 452 21.45 -14.21 2.03
CA PHE A 452 20.77 -12.98 2.47
C PHE A 452 21.27 -11.74 1.74
N LEU A 453 22.60 -11.57 1.62
CA LEU A 453 23.17 -10.37 1.01
C LEU A 453 23.00 -10.32 -0.51
N ALA A 454 22.97 -11.46 -1.19
CA ALA A 454 22.80 -11.52 -2.64
C ALA A 454 21.50 -10.85 -3.12
N ASN A 455 20.43 -10.95 -2.31
CA ASN A 455 19.14 -10.33 -2.61
C ASN A 455 18.85 -9.08 -1.76
N ALA A 456 19.74 -8.69 -0.84
CA ALA A 456 19.54 -7.57 0.08
C ALA A 456 19.52 -6.20 -0.61
N PHE A 457 20.14 -6.08 -1.79
CA PHE A 457 20.33 -4.80 -2.47
C PHE A 457 19.99 -4.83 -3.95
N ILE A 458 19.57 -3.69 -4.47
CA ILE A 458 19.46 -3.40 -5.90
C ILE A 458 20.56 -2.41 -6.26
N ILE A 459 21.46 -2.84 -7.13
CA ILE A 459 22.62 -2.08 -7.58
C ILE A 459 22.28 -1.32 -8.86
N HIS A 460 22.59 -0.02 -8.89
CA HIS A 460 22.47 0.78 -10.10
C HIS A 460 23.79 1.49 -10.43
N LEU A 461 24.08 1.64 -11.71
CA LEU A 461 25.22 2.37 -12.26
C LEU A 461 24.72 3.51 -13.16
N THR A 462 25.51 4.57 -13.28
CA THR A 462 25.23 5.68 -14.21
C THR A 462 25.43 5.23 -15.65
N GLY A 463 24.40 5.34 -16.49
CA GLY A 463 24.40 4.96 -17.90
C GLY A 463 23.96 6.10 -18.83
N PRO A 464 24.14 5.94 -20.15
CA PRO A 464 23.87 7.00 -21.12
C PRO A 464 22.39 7.39 -21.20
N SER A 465 21.48 6.49 -20.84
CA SER A 465 20.03 6.70 -20.84
C SER A 465 19.43 6.89 -19.44
N GLY A 466 20.27 6.98 -18.39
CA GLY A 466 19.87 6.99 -16.98
C GLY A 466 20.51 5.86 -16.17
N TRP A 467 19.90 5.50 -15.05
CA TRP A 467 20.39 4.39 -14.21
C TRP A 467 20.12 3.03 -14.85
N PHE A 468 21.13 2.14 -14.86
CA PHE A 468 20.95 0.75 -15.29
C PHE A 468 21.39 -0.24 -14.20
N ILE A 469 20.81 -1.44 -14.22
CA ILE A 469 21.10 -2.52 -13.27
C ILE A 469 22.02 -3.55 -13.94
N PRO A 470 23.20 -3.85 -13.38
CA PRO A 470 24.11 -4.82 -13.96
C PRO A 470 23.58 -6.25 -13.80
N LYS A 471 23.62 -7.05 -14.87
CA LYS A 471 23.10 -8.43 -14.90
C LYS A 471 23.85 -9.39 -13.97
N LYS A 472 25.17 -9.21 -13.83
CA LYS A 472 26.04 -10.02 -12.96
C LYS A 472 26.58 -9.15 -11.84
N ASN A 473 26.00 -9.30 -10.66
CA ASN A 473 26.49 -8.65 -9.45
C ASN A 473 26.47 -9.65 -8.28
N LYS A 474 27.32 -9.40 -7.28
CA LYS A 474 27.48 -10.26 -6.11
C LYS A 474 27.78 -9.39 -4.89
N VAL A 475 27.02 -9.54 -3.81
CA VAL A 475 27.32 -8.92 -2.52
C VAL A 475 27.68 -10.00 -1.51
N SER A 476 28.75 -9.79 -0.75
CA SER A 476 29.26 -10.76 0.23
C SER A 476 29.98 -10.05 1.38
N LEU A 477 30.12 -10.73 2.52
CA LEU A 477 30.99 -10.26 3.61
C LEU A 477 32.36 -10.91 3.50
N ASP A 478 33.38 -10.10 3.72
CA ASP A 478 34.73 -10.58 3.95
C ASP A 478 35.03 -10.57 5.46
N ALA A 479 35.15 -11.76 6.05
CA ALA A 479 35.44 -11.91 7.48
C ALA A 479 36.88 -11.60 7.86
N VAL A 480 37.82 -11.68 6.91
CA VAL A 480 39.25 -11.40 7.14
C VAL A 480 39.46 -9.89 7.13
N GLU A 481 38.99 -9.24 6.08
CA GLU A 481 39.13 -7.80 5.86
C GLU A 481 38.05 -6.97 6.58
N LYS A 482 37.02 -7.63 7.15
CA LYS A 482 35.89 -7.01 7.86
C LYS A 482 35.15 -5.97 7.02
N CYS A 483 34.82 -6.33 5.79
CA CYS A 483 34.17 -5.43 4.84
C CYS A 483 32.96 -6.07 4.15
N VAL A 484 32.03 -5.21 3.71
CA VAL A 484 30.99 -5.57 2.75
C VAL A 484 31.57 -5.39 1.36
N ARG A 485 31.62 -6.47 0.59
CA ARG A 485 32.21 -6.53 -0.75
C ARG A 485 31.12 -6.64 -1.80
N VAL A 486 31.09 -5.69 -2.72
CA VAL A 486 30.19 -5.67 -3.89
C VAL A 486 31.03 -5.87 -5.14
N LYS A 487 30.80 -6.96 -5.86
CA LYS A 487 31.43 -7.26 -7.15
C LYS A 487 30.43 -7.14 -8.28
N ILE A 488 30.83 -6.48 -9.36
CA ILE A 488 30.02 -6.27 -10.56
C ILE A 488 30.86 -6.71 -11.76
N ALA A 489 30.29 -7.56 -12.62
CA ALA A 489 30.93 -7.97 -13.86
C ALA A 489 30.09 -7.51 -15.06
N LEU A 490 30.72 -6.74 -15.95
CA LEU A 490 30.12 -6.26 -17.19
C LEU A 490 30.90 -6.83 -18.38
N GLU A 491 30.18 -7.42 -19.33
CA GLU A 491 30.76 -7.85 -20.60
C GLU A 491 31.04 -6.63 -21.50
N ALA A 492 31.83 -6.81 -22.56
CA ALA A 492 32.20 -5.71 -23.46
C ALA A 492 31.00 -5.09 -24.22
N ILE A 493 29.87 -5.79 -24.30
CA ILE A 493 28.64 -5.33 -24.96
C ILE A 493 27.62 -4.70 -24.00
N ASP A 494 27.85 -4.80 -22.68
CA ASP A 494 26.95 -4.20 -21.69
C ASP A 494 27.13 -2.67 -21.66
N GLU A 495 26.12 -1.95 -21.18
CA GLU A 495 26.07 -0.48 -21.19
C GLU A 495 27.33 0.20 -20.62
N GLU A 496 27.68 1.35 -21.20
CA GLU A 496 28.82 2.16 -20.78
C GLU A 496 28.55 2.84 -19.43
N ILE A 497 29.55 2.92 -18.56
CA ILE A 497 29.44 3.71 -17.33
C ILE A 497 29.83 5.15 -17.63
N VAL A 498 28.87 6.06 -17.52
CA VAL A 498 29.03 7.48 -17.88
C VAL A 498 29.10 8.37 -16.65
N ILE A 499 29.55 9.62 -16.84
CA ILE A 499 29.56 10.63 -15.79
C ILE A 499 28.12 10.93 -15.34
N TYR A 500 27.93 11.13 -14.04
CA TYR A 500 26.64 11.54 -13.50
C TYR A 500 26.11 12.80 -14.20
N ASN A 501 24.81 12.79 -14.48
CA ASN A 501 24.09 13.90 -15.08
C ASN A 501 22.76 14.08 -14.32
N PRO A 502 22.55 15.22 -13.62
CA PRO A 502 21.34 15.45 -12.83
C PRO A 502 20.03 15.29 -13.61
N LEU A 503 20.02 15.64 -14.91
CA LEU A 503 18.82 15.54 -15.75
C LEU A 503 18.45 14.09 -16.06
N LEU A 504 19.43 13.19 -16.19
CA LEU A 504 19.21 11.78 -16.52
C LEU A 504 19.12 10.89 -15.27
N HIS A 505 19.89 11.23 -14.24
CA HIS A 505 20.09 10.40 -13.06
C HIS A 505 19.28 10.92 -11.84
N GLY A 506 18.52 11.99 -12.01
CA GLY A 506 17.77 12.65 -10.93
C GLY A 506 18.69 13.39 -9.96
N MET A 507 18.14 13.82 -8.82
CA MET A 507 18.79 14.55 -7.72
C MET A 507 19.62 15.77 -8.18
N ASP A 508 19.16 16.98 -7.86
CA ASP A 508 19.81 18.25 -8.21
C ASP A 508 21.10 18.49 -7.41
N HIS A 509 22.06 17.58 -7.56
CA HIS A 509 23.35 17.58 -6.91
C HIS A 509 24.46 17.50 -7.95
N GLN A 510 25.48 18.35 -7.81
CA GLN A 510 26.58 18.42 -8.77
C GLN A 510 27.64 17.34 -8.47
N ILE A 511 27.37 16.11 -8.92
CA ILE A 511 28.36 15.02 -8.92
C ILE A 511 29.17 15.08 -10.22
N LYS A 512 30.50 15.17 -10.10
CA LYS A 512 31.42 15.28 -11.25
C LYS A 512 31.88 13.95 -11.83
N TRP A 513 31.55 12.84 -11.18
CA TRP A 513 32.06 11.50 -11.50
C TRP A 513 30.90 10.54 -11.78
N PRO A 514 31.16 9.39 -12.42
CA PRO A 514 30.19 8.30 -12.43
C PRO A 514 29.86 7.85 -11.02
N ALA A 515 28.66 7.32 -10.86
CA ALA A 515 28.12 6.96 -9.57
C ALA A 515 27.50 5.58 -9.58
N PHE A 516 27.51 4.98 -8.41
CA PHE A 516 26.90 3.71 -8.11
C PHE A 516 25.91 3.93 -6.97
N LYS A 517 24.68 3.39 -7.11
CA LYS A 517 23.67 3.37 -6.03
C LYS A 517 23.50 1.94 -5.52
N LEU A 518 23.67 1.77 -4.22
CA LEU A 518 23.31 0.57 -3.48
C LEU A 518 21.98 0.80 -2.77
N MET A 519 20.88 0.37 -3.39
CA MET A 519 19.52 0.52 -2.83
C MET A 519 19.14 -0.69 -1.99
N ILE A 520 18.46 -0.50 -0.87
CA ILE A 520 17.86 -1.60 -0.11
C ILE A 520 16.76 -2.27 -0.94
N ASN A 521 16.81 -3.59 -1.05
CA ASN A 521 15.75 -4.35 -1.71
C ASN A 521 14.63 -4.68 -0.70
N ASN A 522 13.55 -3.91 -0.74
CA ASN A 522 12.40 -4.13 0.14
C ASN A 522 11.62 -5.43 -0.15
N ASN A 523 11.86 -6.08 -1.30
CA ASN A 523 11.28 -7.37 -1.66
C ASN A 523 12.13 -8.57 -1.23
N ALA A 524 13.28 -8.34 -0.59
CA ALA A 524 14.11 -9.41 -0.07
C ALA A 524 13.41 -10.16 1.08
N GLY A 525 13.70 -11.46 1.23
CA GLY A 525 13.10 -12.27 2.31
C GLY A 525 13.40 -11.76 3.72
N ARG A 526 14.52 -11.04 3.91
CA ARG A 526 14.76 -10.19 5.09
C ARG A 526 15.34 -8.85 4.64
N ASN A 527 14.79 -7.77 5.17
CA ASN A 527 15.25 -6.43 4.83
C ASN A 527 16.67 -6.15 5.38
N ALA A 528 17.54 -5.61 4.52
CA ALA A 528 18.95 -5.31 4.82
C ALA A 528 19.12 -4.32 5.99
N LEU A 529 18.15 -3.43 6.19
CA LEU A 529 18.15 -2.45 7.27
C LEU A 529 18.24 -3.13 8.64
N THR A 530 17.64 -4.33 8.77
CA THR A 530 17.61 -5.11 10.01
C THR A 530 18.98 -5.33 10.62
N PHE A 531 20.01 -5.56 9.79
CA PHE A 531 21.36 -5.88 10.25
C PHE A 531 22.40 -4.83 9.83
N LEU A 532 22.04 -3.78 9.07
CA LEU A 532 22.97 -2.73 8.63
C LEU A 532 22.69 -1.33 9.18
N ARG A 533 21.54 -1.09 9.81
CA ARG A 533 21.10 0.24 10.27
C ARG A 533 22.13 0.98 11.14
N LYS A 534 22.82 0.28 12.04
CA LYS A 534 23.76 0.86 13.01
C LYS A 534 25.23 0.54 12.71
N MET A 535 25.55 0.24 11.45
CA MET A 535 26.91 -0.14 11.07
C MET A 535 27.71 1.09 10.65
N ALA A 536 28.82 1.35 11.33
CA ALA A 536 29.73 2.44 11.02
C ALA A 536 30.80 1.99 9.99
N MET A 537 31.03 2.82 8.98
CA MET A 537 32.04 2.65 7.95
C MET A 537 33.33 3.39 8.34
N THR A 538 34.48 2.80 8.01
CA THR A 538 35.80 3.39 8.31
C THR A 538 36.59 3.72 7.05
N ARG A 539 36.42 2.94 5.99
CA ARG A 539 37.20 3.02 4.75
C ARG A 539 36.40 2.47 3.58
N ILE A 540 36.58 3.05 2.40
CA ILE A 540 36.00 2.55 1.15
C ILE A 540 37.13 2.38 0.13
N THR A 541 37.18 1.20 -0.49
CA THR A 541 38.08 0.90 -1.60
C THR A 541 37.25 0.65 -2.86
N VAL A 542 37.62 1.32 -3.94
CA VAL A 542 37.03 1.16 -5.28
C VAL A 542 38.11 0.60 -6.19
N ASN A 543 37.87 -0.58 -6.75
CA ASN A 543 38.75 -1.25 -7.68
C ASN A 543 38.03 -1.50 -9.01
N ALA A 544 38.72 -1.28 -10.13
CA ALA A 544 38.21 -1.58 -11.45
C ALA A 544 39.28 -2.30 -12.27
N LYS A 545 39.00 -3.55 -12.64
CA LYS A 545 39.79 -4.36 -13.57
C LYS A 545 39.12 -4.35 -14.92
N VAL A 546 39.85 -3.91 -15.93
CA VAL A 546 39.34 -3.84 -17.31
C VAL A 546 40.26 -4.63 -18.21
N SER A 547 39.65 -5.42 -19.10
CA SER A 547 40.37 -6.20 -20.11
C SER A 547 39.84 -5.91 -21.52
N GLY A 548 40.75 -5.89 -22.49
CA GLY A 548 40.45 -5.67 -23.91
C GLY A 548 40.10 -4.22 -24.26
N ASN A 549 40.60 -3.22 -23.52
CA ASN A 549 40.36 -1.82 -23.88
C ASN A 549 41.20 -1.43 -25.11
N HIS A 550 40.53 -1.03 -26.18
CA HIS A 550 41.12 -0.71 -27.49
C HIS A 550 40.99 0.78 -27.84
N VAL A 551 40.37 1.60 -26.97
CA VAL A 551 40.21 3.04 -27.19
C VAL A 551 41.47 3.75 -26.74
N LEU A 552 42.40 3.92 -27.68
CA LEU A 552 43.75 4.43 -27.44
C LEU A 552 44.09 5.50 -28.47
N ASN A 553 44.74 6.56 -28.02
CA ASN A 553 45.37 7.53 -28.92
C ASN A 553 46.81 7.09 -29.18
N LEU A 554 47.11 6.73 -30.44
CA LEU A 554 48.40 6.18 -30.83
C LEU A 554 49.19 7.15 -31.71
N GLN A 555 50.51 7.20 -31.51
CA GLN A 555 51.43 7.96 -32.34
C GLN A 555 52.76 7.23 -32.46
N ASN A 556 53.38 7.22 -33.63
CA ASN A 556 54.75 6.73 -33.80
C ASN A 556 55.69 7.86 -34.23
N THR A 557 56.93 7.52 -34.58
CA THR A 557 57.94 8.45 -35.11
C THR A 557 57.50 9.19 -36.38
N ASN A 558 56.57 8.65 -37.15
CA ASN A 558 56.07 9.23 -38.40
C ASN A 558 54.80 10.09 -38.21
N GLY A 559 54.13 10.01 -37.07
CA GLY A 559 52.91 10.78 -36.79
C GLY A 559 51.80 9.97 -36.10
N PRO A 560 50.58 10.53 -36.01
CA PRO A 560 49.44 9.86 -35.38
C PRO A 560 49.01 8.62 -36.17
N LEU A 561 48.55 7.60 -35.45
CA LEU A 561 48.12 6.31 -35.98
C LEU A 561 46.63 6.09 -35.71
N SER A 562 45.95 5.38 -36.62
CA SER A 562 44.57 4.96 -36.45
C SER A 562 44.51 3.49 -36.04
N THR A 563 43.72 3.19 -35.00
CA THR A 563 43.46 1.81 -34.54
C THR A 563 42.42 1.07 -35.39
N SER A 564 41.80 1.73 -36.37
CA SER A 564 40.76 1.12 -37.21
C SER A 564 41.32 0.25 -38.33
N ASN A 565 42.60 0.39 -38.68
CA ASN A 565 43.27 -0.38 -39.72
C ASN A 565 44.62 -0.89 -39.20
N PRO A 566 45.13 -2.01 -39.76
CA PRO A 566 46.47 -2.48 -39.43
C PRO A 566 47.55 -1.42 -39.68
N PHE A 567 48.51 -1.30 -38.77
CA PHE A 567 49.51 -0.23 -38.79
C PHE A 567 50.91 -0.71 -38.38
N GLN A 568 51.94 0.04 -38.77
CA GLN A 568 53.33 -0.24 -38.43
C GLN A 568 53.74 0.55 -37.17
N PRO A 569 53.86 -0.08 -35.99
CA PRO A 569 54.10 0.61 -34.72
C PRO A 569 55.42 1.40 -34.68
N PHE A 570 56.43 0.93 -35.39
CA PHE A 570 57.77 1.55 -35.44
C PHE A 570 58.08 2.22 -36.80
N GLY A 571 57.06 2.39 -37.64
CA GLY A 571 57.19 2.94 -38.99
C GLY A 571 57.75 1.95 -40.02
N PRO A 572 57.85 2.35 -41.31
CA PRO A 572 58.17 1.43 -42.40
C PRO A 572 59.57 0.81 -42.35
N LEU A 573 60.57 1.53 -41.82
CA LEU A 573 61.96 1.06 -41.72
C LEU A 573 62.31 0.51 -40.33
N ALA A 574 61.54 0.89 -39.30
CA ALA A 574 61.72 0.48 -37.91
C ALA A 574 63.19 0.40 -37.41
N PRO A 575 64.00 1.46 -37.54
CA PRO A 575 65.34 1.49 -36.94
C PRO A 575 65.25 1.49 -35.40
N VAL A 576 66.33 1.07 -34.73
CA VAL A 576 66.47 1.16 -33.27
C VAL A 576 66.26 2.61 -32.81
N GLY A 577 65.53 2.80 -31.71
CA GLY A 577 65.09 4.10 -31.20
C GLY A 577 63.75 4.56 -31.76
N SER A 578 63.19 3.86 -32.75
CA SER A 578 61.79 4.07 -33.17
C SER A 578 60.83 3.69 -32.05
N TYR A 579 59.73 4.42 -31.93
CA TYR A 579 58.82 4.26 -30.81
C TYR A 579 57.36 4.35 -31.20
N LEU A 580 56.51 3.72 -30.38
CA LEU A 580 55.07 3.85 -30.35
C LEU A 580 54.67 4.51 -29.03
N GLU A 581 53.95 5.61 -29.09
CA GLU A 581 53.29 6.27 -27.97
C GLU A 581 51.85 5.82 -27.87
N ILE A 582 51.48 5.41 -26.66
CA ILE A 582 50.15 4.94 -26.30
C ILE A 582 49.63 5.90 -25.24
N ARG A 583 48.61 6.68 -25.58
CA ARG A 583 48.03 7.70 -24.71
C ARG A 583 46.60 7.35 -24.34
N ASN A 584 46.35 7.28 -23.03
CA ASN A 584 45.01 7.25 -22.47
C ASN A 584 45.09 7.66 -20.97
N THR A 585 44.60 8.84 -20.64
CA THR A 585 44.64 9.40 -19.27
C THR A 585 43.68 8.69 -18.33
N ASN A 586 42.66 8.00 -18.86
CA ASN A 586 41.73 7.20 -18.07
C ASN A 586 42.33 5.84 -17.65
N ILE A 587 43.36 5.37 -18.37
CA ILE A 587 44.10 4.14 -18.06
C ILE A 587 45.37 4.43 -17.27
N PHE A 588 46.17 5.40 -17.73
CA PHE A 588 47.47 5.75 -17.14
C PHE A 588 47.34 7.02 -16.31
N ASN A 589 47.11 6.84 -15.01
CA ASN A 589 46.89 7.92 -14.05
C ASN A 589 47.33 7.49 -12.63
N ARG A 590 47.09 8.37 -11.65
CA ARG A 590 47.47 8.13 -10.25
C ARG A 590 46.83 6.91 -9.58
N TYR A 591 45.77 6.35 -10.15
CA TYR A 591 45.07 5.17 -9.60
C TYR A 591 45.54 3.85 -10.23
N THR A 592 46.35 3.90 -11.29
CA THR A 592 46.78 2.69 -12.00
C THR A 592 47.71 1.85 -11.14
N GLN A 593 47.26 0.66 -10.77
CA GLN A 593 48.04 -0.31 -9.99
C GLN A 593 48.85 -1.22 -10.89
N ASN A 594 48.24 -1.68 -11.98
CA ASN A 594 48.83 -2.60 -12.93
C ASN A 594 48.30 -2.30 -14.34
N ALA A 595 49.13 -2.56 -15.35
CA ALA A 595 48.74 -2.51 -16.76
C ALA A 595 49.48 -3.60 -17.54
N SER A 596 48.88 -4.02 -18.64
CA SER A 596 49.50 -4.94 -19.59
C SER A 596 49.07 -4.58 -20.99
N VAL A 597 49.97 -4.79 -21.96
CA VAL A 597 49.74 -4.44 -23.36
C VAL A 597 49.63 -5.71 -24.17
N ASN A 598 48.50 -5.83 -24.87
CA ASN A 598 48.17 -6.92 -25.76
C ASN A 598 48.38 -6.47 -27.21
N LEU A 599 49.27 -7.16 -27.91
CA LEU A 599 49.60 -6.90 -29.30
C LEU A 599 49.10 -8.05 -30.17
N GLU A 600 48.27 -7.75 -31.16
CA GLU A 600 47.88 -8.71 -32.20
C GLU A 600 48.59 -8.36 -33.50
N TRP A 601 49.42 -9.28 -33.98
CA TRP A 601 50.24 -9.10 -35.17
C TRP A 601 49.52 -9.59 -36.43
N GLU A 602 49.88 -9.02 -37.57
CA GLU A 602 49.44 -9.45 -38.89
C GLU A 602 50.63 -9.75 -39.79
N GLY A 603 50.57 -10.88 -40.50
CA GLY A 603 51.56 -11.24 -41.50
C GLY A 603 52.92 -11.69 -40.93
N LEU A 604 52.97 -12.20 -39.71
CA LEU A 604 54.20 -12.78 -39.17
C LEU A 604 54.60 -14.06 -39.94
N PRO A 605 55.91 -14.36 -40.08
CA PRO A 605 56.37 -15.57 -40.75
C PRO A 605 55.98 -16.83 -39.97
N GLN A 606 55.02 -17.59 -40.51
CA GLN A 606 54.57 -18.88 -39.96
C GLN A 606 55.48 -20.04 -40.41
N ILE A 607 56.79 -19.90 -40.12
CA ILE A 607 57.82 -20.90 -40.45
C ILE A 607 58.39 -21.56 -39.19
N PRO A 608 58.72 -22.87 -39.22
CA PRO A 608 59.39 -23.53 -38.10
C PRO A 608 60.70 -22.84 -37.72
N GLY A 609 60.87 -22.53 -36.44
CA GLY A 609 62.00 -21.77 -35.89
C GLY A 609 61.83 -20.25 -35.92
N GLY A 610 60.75 -19.73 -36.51
CA GLY A 610 60.39 -18.31 -36.47
C GLY A 610 61.44 -17.37 -37.06
N TRP A 611 61.82 -16.33 -36.31
CA TRP A 611 62.80 -15.34 -36.70
C TRP A 611 64.21 -15.92 -36.92
N GLU A 612 64.59 -16.96 -36.18
CA GLU A 612 65.89 -17.61 -36.35
C GLU A 612 66.02 -18.21 -37.76
N THR A 613 64.97 -18.86 -38.25
CA THR A 613 64.93 -19.38 -39.63
C THR A 613 64.80 -18.24 -40.64
N TYR A 614 63.99 -17.21 -40.35
CA TYR A 614 63.72 -16.10 -41.28
C TYR A 614 64.99 -15.28 -41.57
N TYR A 615 65.79 -14.98 -40.54
CA TYR A 615 66.98 -14.16 -40.63
C TYR A 615 68.29 -14.96 -40.75
N ARG A 616 68.25 -16.29 -40.91
CA ARG A 616 69.45 -17.14 -40.98
C ARG A 616 70.49 -16.67 -42.01
N ALA A 617 70.03 -16.25 -43.19
CA ALA A 617 70.90 -15.79 -44.28
C ALA A 617 71.46 -14.36 -44.09
N TYR A 618 71.12 -13.68 -42.99
CA TYR A 618 71.63 -12.34 -42.66
C TYR A 618 72.95 -12.38 -41.87
N ASP A 619 73.35 -13.55 -41.35
CA ASP A 619 74.57 -13.73 -40.54
C ASP A 619 74.59 -12.89 -39.24
N THR A 620 73.40 -12.46 -38.76
CA THR A 620 73.22 -11.56 -37.61
C THR A 620 72.87 -12.28 -36.29
N ASN A 621 72.87 -13.63 -36.28
CA ASN A 621 72.51 -14.46 -35.12
C ASN A 621 71.22 -14.02 -34.40
N ILE A 622 70.22 -13.59 -35.17
CA ILE A 622 68.90 -13.18 -34.67
C ILE A 622 68.15 -14.42 -34.19
N LYS A 623 67.66 -14.36 -32.96
CA LYS A 623 66.81 -15.37 -32.31
C LYS A 623 65.40 -14.82 -32.13
N ASN A 624 64.46 -15.70 -31.78
CA ASN A 624 63.07 -15.30 -31.53
C ASN A 624 62.91 -14.24 -30.42
N ASN A 625 63.84 -14.19 -29.46
CA ASN A 625 63.88 -13.20 -28.37
C ASN A 625 64.85 -12.03 -28.61
N SER A 626 65.39 -11.87 -29.82
CA SER A 626 66.33 -10.78 -30.14
C SER A 626 65.64 -9.42 -30.26
N PHE A 627 64.36 -9.39 -30.64
CA PHE A 627 63.58 -8.17 -30.74
C PHE A 627 63.04 -7.77 -29.37
N LYS A 628 63.53 -6.65 -28.85
CA LYS A 628 63.15 -6.15 -27.53
C LYS A 628 62.67 -4.72 -27.58
N VAL A 629 61.68 -4.44 -26.74
CA VAL A 629 61.15 -3.11 -26.51
C VAL A 629 61.34 -2.69 -25.07
N LYS A 630 61.50 -1.38 -24.89
CA LYS A 630 61.57 -0.72 -23.60
C LYS A 630 60.33 0.13 -23.39
N LEU A 631 59.63 -0.08 -22.28
CA LEU A 631 58.52 0.79 -21.88
C LEU A 631 59.05 1.92 -20.98
N SER A 632 58.61 3.15 -21.23
CA SER A 632 58.98 4.32 -20.44
C SER A 632 57.92 5.41 -20.47
N THR A 633 57.94 6.29 -19.48
CA THR A 633 57.16 7.54 -19.47
C THR A 633 58.09 8.74 -19.63
N GLU A 634 57.60 9.87 -20.14
CA GLU A 634 58.42 11.05 -20.35
C GLU A 634 58.97 11.67 -19.04
N LYS A 635 58.23 11.58 -17.92
CA LYS A 635 58.74 11.97 -16.59
C LYS A 635 59.91 11.09 -16.16
N ALA A 636 59.86 9.78 -16.44
CA ALA A 636 60.96 8.85 -16.15
C ALA A 636 62.23 9.12 -16.97
N LYS A 637 62.16 9.77 -18.15
CA LYS A 637 63.36 10.17 -18.91
C LYS A 637 64.20 11.25 -18.21
N ARG A 638 63.63 12.04 -17.30
CA ARG A 638 64.36 13.07 -16.52
C ARG A 638 65.06 12.50 -15.29
N ILE A 639 64.62 11.35 -14.80
CA ILE A 639 65.22 10.68 -13.64
C ILE A 639 66.22 9.66 -14.20
N LYS A 640 67.51 9.80 -13.89
CA LYS A 640 68.57 8.82 -14.25
C LYS A 640 68.44 7.53 -13.43
N THR A 641 67.25 6.96 -13.31
CA THR A 641 67.05 5.67 -12.67
C THR A 641 67.00 4.61 -13.77
N THR A 642 68.14 3.97 -13.97
CA THR A 642 68.30 2.71 -14.71
C THR A 642 67.51 1.61 -14.02
N GLN A 643 66.27 1.39 -14.45
CA GLN A 643 65.59 0.10 -14.48
C GLN A 643 64.32 0.28 -15.32
N ALA A 644 64.50 0.23 -16.63
CA ALA A 644 63.38 0.17 -17.55
C ALA A 644 63.10 -1.30 -17.83
N ASP A 645 61.83 -1.68 -17.79
CA ASP A 645 61.43 -3.04 -18.05
C ASP A 645 61.59 -3.32 -19.55
N GLU A 646 62.46 -4.28 -19.87
CA GLU A 646 62.69 -4.77 -21.22
C GLU A 646 61.77 -5.96 -21.48
N PHE A 647 61.03 -5.90 -22.58
CA PHE A 647 60.15 -6.98 -22.97
C PHE A 647 60.54 -7.54 -24.34
N ASN A 648 60.35 -8.84 -24.52
CA ASN A 648 60.41 -9.46 -25.84
C ASN A 648 59.22 -8.97 -26.66
N LEU A 649 59.47 -8.52 -27.89
CA LEU A 649 58.43 -7.99 -28.77
C LEU A 649 57.57 -9.09 -29.40
N PHE A 650 58.09 -10.32 -29.48
CA PHE A 650 57.41 -11.46 -30.06
C PHE A 650 57.45 -12.65 -29.11
N GLU A 651 56.40 -13.48 -29.17
CA GLU A 651 56.31 -14.76 -28.48
C GLU A 651 56.31 -15.90 -29.48
N THR A 652 56.62 -17.12 -29.03
CA THR A 652 56.54 -18.33 -29.83
C THR A 652 55.47 -19.27 -29.30
N GLU A 653 54.81 -19.98 -30.21
CA GLU A 653 53.84 -21.03 -29.88
C GLU A 653 54.14 -22.32 -30.65
N ARG A 654 53.52 -23.42 -30.25
CA ARG A 654 53.63 -24.69 -30.97
C ARG A 654 52.44 -24.87 -31.88
N ASN A 655 52.71 -25.04 -33.17
CA ASN A 655 51.66 -25.30 -34.16
C ASN A 655 51.04 -26.71 -33.99
N ALA A 656 50.02 -27.05 -34.79
CA ALA A 656 49.35 -28.36 -34.76
C ALA A 656 50.28 -29.57 -35.02
N ARG A 657 51.50 -29.34 -35.52
CA ARG A 657 52.54 -30.36 -35.76
C ARG A 657 53.60 -30.40 -34.65
N GLY A 658 53.47 -29.57 -33.62
CA GLY A 658 54.39 -29.48 -32.49
C GLY A 658 55.65 -28.66 -32.77
N GLU A 659 55.73 -27.97 -33.92
CA GLU A 659 56.86 -27.13 -34.32
C GLU A 659 56.72 -25.74 -33.69
N GLU A 660 57.84 -25.15 -33.26
CA GLU A 660 57.87 -23.79 -32.71
C GLU A 660 57.76 -22.76 -33.84
N VAL A 661 56.75 -21.90 -33.78
CA VAL A 661 56.48 -20.81 -34.72
C VAL A 661 56.23 -19.51 -33.96
N LEU A 662 56.23 -18.37 -34.66
CA LEU A 662 55.88 -17.09 -34.05
C LEU A 662 54.39 -17.04 -33.74
N SER A 663 54.06 -16.61 -32.53
CA SER A 663 52.68 -16.35 -32.13
C SER A 663 52.21 -15.05 -32.76
N ASP A 664 50.98 -15.06 -33.29
CA ASP A 664 50.30 -13.85 -33.77
C ASP A 664 49.89 -12.90 -32.63
N ARG A 665 50.14 -13.29 -31.37
CA ARG A 665 49.86 -12.49 -30.18
C ARG A 665 51.08 -12.34 -29.30
N THR A 666 51.22 -11.17 -28.69
CA THR A 666 52.24 -10.90 -27.66
C THR A 666 51.58 -10.21 -26.48
N PHE A 667 51.86 -10.70 -25.27
CA PHE A 667 51.31 -10.17 -24.03
C PHE A 667 52.46 -9.62 -23.18
N LEU A 668 52.52 -8.29 -23.07
CA LEU A 668 53.48 -7.61 -22.19
C LEU A 668 52.92 -7.60 -20.75
N LYS A 669 53.27 -8.62 -19.95
CA LYS A 669 52.86 -8.80 -18.53
C LYS A 669 53.70 -7.96 -17.58
N ASP A 670 53.19 -7.78 -16.37
CA ASP A 670 53.96 -7.29 -15.21
C ASP A 670 54.61 -5.91 -15.41
N ILE A 671 53.92 -5.00 -16.10
CA ILE A 671 54.37 -3.62 -16.23
C ILE A 671 54.23 -2.96 -14.86
N ASP A 672 55.35 -2.63 -14.23
CA ASP A 672 55.35 -2.00 -12.91
C ASP A 672 55.06 -0.49 -13.03
N VAL A 673 53.78 -0.17 -13.25
CA VAL A 673 53.28 1.20 -13.41
C VAL A 673 53.54 2.05 -12.16
N LYS A 674 53.68 1.44 -10.98
CA LYS A 674 53.97 2.15 -9.72
C LYS A 674 55.32 2.85 -9.75
N LYS A 675 56.32 2.28 -10.43
CA LYS A 675 57.63 2.93 -10.64
C LYS A 675 57.52 4.27 -11.39
N TRP A 676 56.42 4.52 -12.11
CA TRP A 676 56.29 5.70 -12.96
C TRP A 676 55.68 6.92 -12.26
N GLU A 677 55.25 6.80 -10.99
CA GLU A 677 54.74 7.90 -10.15
C GLU A 677 53.77 8.83 -10.89
N LEU A 678 52.76 8.23 -11.54
CA LEU A 678 51.74 8.96 -12.28
C LEU A 678 50.95 9.85 -11.30
N THR A 679 50.83 11.14 -11.62
CA THR A 679 50.23 12.16 -10.75
C THR A 679 48.97 12.79 -11.37
N ASN A 680 48.67 12.45 -12.61
CA ASN A 680 47.53 12.99 -13.33
C ASN A 680 46.21 12.35 -12.91
N ASN A 681 45.13 13.12 -13.11
CA ASN A 681 43.76 12.68 -12.95
C ASN A 681 43.19 12.16 -14.28
N LEU A 682 42.06 11.45 -14.20
CA LEU A 682 41.27 11.05 -15.35
C LEU A 682 40.63 12.28 -16.01
N LEU A 683 40.67 12.35 -17.34
CA LEU A 683 40.02 13.42 -18.12
C LEU A 683 38.65 13.01 -18.68
N PHE A 684 38.23 11.77 -18.45
CA PHE A 684 36.96 11.21 -18.90
C PHE A 684 36.76 11.39 -20.41
N ASN A 685 35.63 11.96 -20.83
CA ASN A 685 35.30 12.27 -22.22
C ASN A 685 36.05 13.47 -22.81
N LYS A 686 36.87 14.18 -22.01
CA LYS A 686 37.68 15.32 -22.47
C LYS A 686 39.10 14.92 -22.88
N ASP A 687 39.42 13.62 -22.86
CA ASP A 687 40.75 13.11 -23.21
C ASP A 687 41.04 13.22 -24.72
N THR A 688 41.39 14.44 -25.16
CA THR A 688 41.71 14.80 -26.54
C THR A 688 43.23 14.97 -26.72
N LEU A 689 43.70 14.85 -27.97
CA LEU A 689 45.10 15.13 -28.32
C LEU A 689 45.42 16.61 -28.02
N PRO A 690 46.46 16.93 -27.22
CA PRO A 690 46.77 18.32 -26.89
C PRO A 690 47.27 19.09 -28.12
N ALA A 691 46.78 20.32 -28.30
CA ALA A 691 47.18 21.22 -29.39
C ALA A 691 48.49 22.00 -29.11
N GLY A 692 49.37 21.54 -28.20
CA GLY A 692 50.51 22.31 -27.68
C GLY A 692 51.79 21.50 -27.46
N LYS A 693 52.92 22.22 -27.26
CA LYS A 693 54.30 21.68 -27.10
C LYS A 693 54.61 21.08 -25.71
N THR A 694 53.65 21.06 -24.79
CA THR A 694 53.80 20.41 -23.49
C THR A 694 53.38 18.95 -23.60
N VAL A 695 54.28 18.06 -23.24
CA VAL A 695 54.06 16.62 -23.25
C VAL A 695 52.90 16.30 -22.29
N PRO A 696 51.83 15.64 -22.75
CA PRO A 696 50.69 15.31 -21.89
C PRO A 696 51.05 14.21 -20.90
N ASP A 697 50.56 14.33 -19.66
CA ASP A 697 50.54 13.22 -18.71
C ASP A 697 49.67 12.05 -19.26
N GLY A 698 49.89 10.82 -18.79
CA GLY A 698 49.13 9.63 -19.21
C GLY A 698 49.56 9.01 -20.56
N VAL A 699 50.84 9.17 -20.93
CA VAL A 699 51.46 8.56 -22.13
C VAL A 699 52.51 7.52 -21.73
N ILE A 700 52.41 6.34 -22.34
CA ILE A 700 53.47 5.32 -22.34
C ILE A 700 54.17 5.33 -23.69
N ARG A 701 55.50 5.33 -23.69
CA ARG A 701 56.32 5.15 -24.89
C ARG A 701 56.95 3.76 -24.89
N MET A 702 56.65 2.99 -25.94
CA MET A 702 57.27 1.71 -26.27
C MET A 702 58.36 1.95 -27.33
N GLU A 703 59.62 1.77 -26.96
CA GLU A 703 60.79 2.06 -27.81
C GLU A 703 61.51 0.77 -28.22
N LEU A 704 61.81 0.60 -29.50
CA LEU A 704 62.58 -0.54 -30.03
C LEU A 704 64.07 -0.38 -29.68
N ILE A 705 64.63 -1.29 -28.89
CA ILE A 705 66.01 -1.19 -28.38
C ILE A 705 66.97 -2.24 -28.96
N SER A 706 66.46 -3.34 -29.50
CA SER A 706 67.24 -4.47 -30.03
C SER A 706 66.45 -5.19 -31.12
N PRO A 707 67.12 -5.76 -32.14
CA PRO A 707 68.58 -5.80 -32.38
C PRO A 707 69.11 -4.51 -33.02
N SER A 708 70.44 -4.29 -33.02
CA SER A 708 71.09 -3.03 -33.46
C SER A 708 70.73 -2.58 -34.89
N ASP A 709 70.47 -3.53 -35.80
CA ASP A 709 70.07 -3.26 -37.19
C ASP A 709 68.54 -3.17 -37.38
N GLY A 710 67.77 -3.14 -36.29
CA GLY A 710 66.30 -3.16 -36.32
C GLY A 710 65.77 -4.40 -37.02
N PHE A 711 64.83 -4.24 -37.96
CA PHE A 711 64.28 -5.33 -38.76
C PHE A 711 65.11 -5.67 -40.02
N GLY A 712 66.38 -5.24 -40.07
CA GLY A 712 67.32 -5.70 -41.09
C GLY A 712 67.18 -5.02 -42.46
N HIS A 713 66.40 -3.94 -42.61
CA HIS A 713 66.26 -3.19 -43.88
C HIS A 713 67.60 -2.66 -44.43
N HIS A 714 68.43 -2.11 -43.54
CA HIS A 714 69.78 -1.66 -43.90
C HIS A 714 70.72 -2.84 -44.19
N ALA A 715 70.67 -3.89 -43.35
CA ALA A 715 71.48 -5.10 -43.55
C ALA A 715 71.15 -5.80 -44.88
N PHE A 716 69.87 -5.93 -45.23
CA PHE A 716 69.41 -6.55 -46.48
C PHE A 716 69.98 -5.83 -47.71
N SER A 717 69.92 -4.50 -47.73
CA SER A 717 70.45 -3.68 -48.84
C SER A 717 71.95 -3.91 -49.09
N ASN A 718 72.70 -4.27 -48.05
CA ASN A 718 74.13 -4.59 -48.14
C ASN A 718 74.40 -6.07 -48.46
N ILE A 719 73.60 -7.00 -47.94
CA ILE A 719 73.81 -8.45 -48.06
C ILE A 719 73.30 -8.98 -49.41
N ILE A 720 72.15 -8.51 -49.91
CA ILE A 720 71.54 -9.06 -51.14
C ILE A 720 72.45 -8.93 -52.37
N PRO A 721 73.15 -7.80 -52.64
CA PRO A 721 74.01 -7.71 -53.81
C PRO A 721 75.24 -8.60 -53.67
N GLN A 722 75.77 -8.77 -52.45
CA GLN A 722 76.91 -9.65 -52.17
C GLN A 722 76.56 -11.12 -52.40
N VAL A 723 75.37 -11.55 -51.95
CA VAL A 723 74.88 -12.92 -52.16
C VAL A 723 74.59 -13.17 -53.64
N LEU A 724 73.98 -12.21 -54.36
CA LEU A 724 73.75 -12.34 -55.80
C LEU A 724 75.07 -12.42 -56.59
N LEU A 725 76.07 -11.59 -56.27
CA LEU A 725 77.40 -11.67 -56.88
C LEU A 725 78.14 -12.97 -56.55
N ALA A 726 78.01 -13.49 -55.33
CA ALA A 726 78.58 -14.77 -54.93
C ALA A 726 77.91 -15.94 -55.68
N ASN A 727 76.58 -15.90 -55.82
CA ASN A 727 75.79 -16.93 -56.51
C ASN A 727 75.90 -16.87 -58.03
N ALA A 728 76.31 -15.73 -58.60
CA ALA A 728 76.59 -15.56 -60.02
C ALA A 728 77.92 -16.22 -60.45
N LYS A 729 78.84 -16.51 -59.51
CA LYS A 729 80.08 -17.24 -59.80
C LYS A 729 79.77 -18.73 -60.00
N TRP A 730 80.19 -19.29 -61.14
CA TRP A 730 79.85 -20.69 -61.51
C TRP A 730 80.56 -21.78 -60.70
N TYR A 731 81.66 -21.42 -60.01
CA TYR A 731 82.40 -22.31 -59.11
C TYR A 731 82.30 -21.79 -57.68
N GLY A 732 81.45 -22.42 -56.87
CA GLY A 732 81.24 -22.10 -55.46
C GLY A 732 79.93 -22.68 -54.95
N ALA A 733 79.86 -23.00 -53.66
CA ALA A 733 78.59 -23.32 -53.02
C ALA A 733 77.68 -22.07 -53.06
N LYS A 734 76.48 -22.22 -53.61
CA LYS A 734 75.49 -21.13 -53.61
C LYS A 734 75.12 -20.78 -52.17
N ARG A 735 75.18 -19.50 -51.84
CA ARG A 735 74.71 -18.94 -50.58
C ARG A 735 73.18 -18.85 -50.60
N GLU A 736 72.55 -19.11 -49.46
CA GLU A 736 71.11 -18.92 -49.29
C GLU A 736 70.74 -17.45 -49.53
N LEU A 737 69.64 -17.20 -50.26
CA LEU A 737 69.16 -15.84 -50.48
C LEU A 737 68.52 -15.31 -49.20
N PRO A 738 68.89 -14.10 -48.72
CA PRO A 738 68.22 -13.50 -47.57
C PRO A 738 66.76 -13.21 -47.92
N GLN A 739 65.85 -13.54 -46.99
CA GLN A 739 64.44 -13.16 -47.10
C GLN A 739 64.31 -11.64 -47.07
N VAL A 740 63.25 -11.08 -47.67
CA VAL A 740 63.01 -9.62 -47.61
C VAL A 740 62.74 -9.22 -46.15
N PRO A 741 63.34 -8.14 -45.64
CA PRO A 741 63.14 -7.69 -44.26
C PRO A 741 61.69 -7.32 -44.02
N LEU A 742 61.11 -7.78 -42.92
CA LEU A 742 59.70 -7.59 -42.59
C LEU A 742 59.56 -6.59 -41.46
N SER A 743 58.94 -5.43 -41.75
CA SER A 743 58.49 -4.51 -40.71
C SER A 743 57.18 -5.04 -40.12
N PRO A 744 57.10 -5.21 -38.79
CA PRO A 744 55.96 -5.86 -38.19
C PRO A 744 54.73 -4.94 -38.29
N VAL A 745 53.58 -5.54 -38.54
CA VAL A 745 52.29 -4.85 -38.64
C VAL A 745 51.41 -5.32 -37.49
N LEU A 746 50.86 -4.38 -36.74
CA LEU A 746 49.85 -4.66 -35.72
C LEU A 746 48.47 -4.60 -36.36
N ARG A 747 47.71 -5.68 -36.20
CA ARG A 747 46.28 -5.72 -36.50
C ARG A 747 45.48 -4.95 -35.46
N ALA A 748 45.80 -5.16 -34.20
CA ALA A 748 45.11 -4.55 -33.07
C ALA A 748 46.05 -4.42 -31.87
N ILE A 749 45.74 -3.46 -31.02
CA ILE A 749 46.38 -3.26 -29.72
C ILE A 749 45.29 -3.03 -28.68
N SER A 750 45.42 -3.68 -27.53
CA SER A 750 44.54 -3.45 -26.39
C SER A 750 45.32 -3.43 -25.08
N ILE A 751 44.72 -2.89 -24.04
CA ILE A 751 45.33 -2.73 -22.72
C ILE A 751 44.41 -3.35 -21.69
N ASP A 752 44.97 -4.21 -20.86
CA ASP A 752 44.32 -4.67 -19.64
C ASP A 752 44.93 -3.92 -18.46
N TYR A 753 44.11 -3.39 -17.57
CA TYR A 753 44.56 -2.55 -16.47
C TYR A 753 43.71 -2.69 -15.22
N GLU A 754 44.29 -2.31 -14.11
CA GLU A 754 43.65 -2.28 -12.80
C GLU A 754 43.82 -0.89 -12.18
N LEU A 755 42.70 -0.25 -11.86
CA LEU A 755 42.65 1.00 -11.12
C LEU A 755 42.18 0.72 -9.69
N GLU A 756 42.81 1.35 -8.71
CA GLU A 756 42.40 1.25 -7.30
C GLU A 756 42.51 2.60 -6.59
N GLU A 757 41.48 2.91 -5.80
CA GLU A 757 41.42 4.03 -4.88
C GLU A 757 40.95 3.55 -3.52
N THR A 758 41.66 3.97 -2.48
CA THR A 758 41.26 3.71 -1.09
C THR A 758 41.13 5.04 -0.34
N THR A 759 39.93 5.30 0.19
CA THR A 759 39.62 6.51 0.97
C THR A 759 39.32 6.13 2.41
N ILE A 760 40.03 6.75 3.36
CA ILE A 760 39.79 6.61 4.80
C ILE A 760 38.81 7.71 5.23
N LEU A 761 37.69 7.34 5.85
CA LEU A 761 36.63 8.27 6.20
C LEU A 761 36.89 9.00 7.52
N ASN A 762 37.48 8.29 8.50
CA ASN A 762 37.68 8.79 9.87
C ASN A 762 38.78 9.85 9.99
N ASN A 763 39.55 10.10 8.92
CA ASN A 763 40.59 11.12 8.89
C ASN A 763 40.61 11.75 7.48
N PRO A 764 39.61 12.61 7.16
CA PRO A 764 39.57 13.25 5.85
C PRO A 764 40.84 14.07 5.65
N PRO A 765 41.53 13.96 4.50
CA PRO A 765 42.75 14.72 4.26
C PRO A 765 42.43 16.23 4.22
N GLU A 766 43.40 17.08 4.59
CA GLU A 766 43.32 18.57 4.50
C GLU A 766 43.30 19.09 3.04
N LEU A 767 42.73 18.33 2.12
CA LEU A 767 42.54 18.71 0.72
C LEU A 767 41.27 19.55 0.57
N ASP A 768 41.24 20.42 -0.45
CA ASP A 768 40.02 21.13 -0.83
C ASP A 768 38.90 20.09 -1.13
N PRO A 769 37.68 20.23 -0.56
CA PRO A 769 36.54 19.35 -0.85
C PRO A 769 36.27 19.12 -2.34
N LEU A 770 36.66 20.08 -3.20
CA LEU A 770 36.54 20.00 -4.65
C LEU A 770 37.54 19.05 -5.34
N ASP A 771 38.64 18.69 -4.66
CA ASP A 771 39.73 17.86 -5.17
C ASP A 771 39.73 16.42 -4.61
N LEU A 772 38.85 16.14 -3.65
CA LEU A 772 38.59 14.79 -3.16
C LEU A 772 37.99 13.94 -4.28
N SER A 773 38.40 12.69 -4.37
CA SER A 773 38.01 11.80 -5.46
C SER A 773 36.88 10.82 -5.13
N LEU A 774 36.39 10.83 -3.90
CA LEU A 774 35.22 10.06 -3.48
C LEU A 774 34.14 11.00 -2.93
N LYS A 775 32.88 10.75 -3.30
CA LYS A 775 31.70 11.39 -2.72
C LYS A 775 30.75 10.32 -2.24
N LEU A 776 30.23 10.49 -1.04
CA LEU A 776 29.26 9.57 -0.44
C LEU A 776 28.00 10.34 -0.10
N LEU A 777 26.87 9.83 -0.58
CA LEU A 777 25.55 10.36 -0.30
C LEU A 777 24.68 9.27 0.30
N HIS A 778 24.02 9.59 1.40
CA HIS A 778 22.88 8.82 1.89
C HIS A 778 21.63 9.19 1.11
N LEU A 779 20.91 8.17 0.63
CA LEU A 779 19.63 8.35 -0.03
C LEU A 779 18.52 8.17 1.01
N TYR A 780 17.75 9.23 1.21
CA TYR A 780 16.61 9.31 2.12
C TYR A 780 15.30 9.09 1.35
N PRO A 781 14.19 8.76 2.03
CA PRO A 781 12.92 8.47 1.37
C PRO A 781 12.39 9.62 0.49
N PHE A 782 12.76 10.87 0.79
CA PHE A 782 12.30 12.05 0.06
C PHE A 782 13.44 12.96 -0.44
N GLY A 783 14.69 12.48 -0.40
CA GLY A 783 15.84 13.31 -0.71
C GLY A 783 17.18 12.61 -0.50
N PHE A 784 18.23 13.37 -0.24
CA PHE A 784 19.57 12.85 -0.02
C PHE A 784 20.37 13.74 0.94
N LYS A 785 21.40 13.18 1.58
CA LYS A 785 22.40 13.92 2.38
C LYS A 785 23.78 13.54 1.87
N GLU A 786 24.59 14.52 1.47
CA GLU A 786 26.03 14.31 1.28
C GLU A 786 26.66 14.10 2.65
N ILE A 787 27.32 12.95 2.85
CA ILE A 787 27.95 12.59 4.13
C ILE A 787 29.48 12.71 4.04
N TYR A 788 30.06 12.57 2.85
CA TYR A 788 31.49 12.77 2.62
C TYR A 788 31.69 13.58 1.33
N PRO A 789 32.48 14.67 1.34
CA PRO A 789 33.43 15.07 2.39
C PRO A 789 32.90 16.20 3.29
N LEU A 790 32.19 15.88 4.38
CA LEU A 790 31.84 16.86 5.40
C LEU A 790 32.83 16.79 6.57
N ASN A 791 33.29 17.97 7.01
CA ASN A 791 34.22 18.11 8.12
C ASN A 791 33.41 18.15 9.43
N ILE A 792 33.79 17.29 10.39
CA ILE A 792 33.55 17.35 11.85
C ILE A 792 32.53 16.33 12.42
N ASN A 793 33.06 15.44 13.30
CA ASN A 793 32.45 14.72 14.43
C ASN A 793 31.36 13.64 14.24
N PHE A 794 31.08 13.15 13.04
CA PHE A 794 30.07 12.08 12.86
C PHE A 794 30.67 10.71 12.55
N GLU A 795 30.04 9.67 13.09
CA GLU A 795 30.24 8.30 12.63
C GLU A 795 29.62 8.15 11.23
N TYR A 796 30.37 7.63 10.26
CA TYR A 796 29.88 7.40 8.90
C TYR A 796 29.02 6.13 8.85
N LEU A 797 27.75 6.22 9.22
CA LEU A 797 26.83 5.08 9.18
C LEU A 797 26.62 4.58 7.74
N PHE A 798 26.42 3.27 7.58
CA PHE A 798 26.19 2.62 6.28
C PHE A 798 24.87 3.10 5.65
N PHE A 799 23.84 3.27 6.48
CA PHE A 799 22.54 3.83 6.09
C PHE A 799 22.12 4.93 7.06
N PRO A 800 21.19 5.82 6.67
CA PRO A 800 20.60 6.77 7.60
C PRO A 800 19.93 6.08 8.77
N ASP A 801 20.06 6.67 9.97
CA ASP A 801 19.35 6.19 11.15
C ASP A 801 17.99 6.87 11.30
N PHE A 802 16.94 6.06 11.46
CA PHE A 802 15.56 6.51 11.67
C PHE A 802 15.15 6.16 13.09
N ASN A 803 15.47 7.05 14.04
CA ASN A 803 15.33 6.81 15.48
C ASN A 803 13.91 6.77 16.01
N TYR A 804 12.92 7.16 15.21
CA TYR A 804 11.53 7.26 15.64
C TYR A 804 10.64 6.50 14.68
N ASP A 805 9.71 5.73 15.24
CA ASP A 805 8.89 4.80 14.47
C ASP A 805 7.79 5.51 13.68
N GLN A 806 7.32 6.64 14.20
CA GLN A 806 6.17 7.37 13.71
C GLN A 806 6.54 8.83 13.46
N ASN A 807 6.46 9.29 12.21
CA ASN A 807 6.90 10.64 11.83
C ASN A 807 5.94 11.25 10.80
N LEU A 808 5.43 12.44 11.12
CA LEU A 808 4.75 13.34 10.19
C LEU A 808 5.66 14.53 9.87
N PHE A 809 5.82 14.83 8.60
CA PHE A 809 6.60 15.95 8.08
C PHE A 809 5.67 16.93 7.37
N ILE A 810 5.77 18.20 7.76
CA ILE A 810 4.93 19.29 7.25
C ILE A 810 5.82 20.29 6.53
N GLY A 811 5.64 20.38 5.21
CA GLY A 811 6.38 21.28 4.32
C GLY A 811 5.62 22.59 4.14
N LEU A 812 6.23 23.69 4.54
CA LEU A 812 5.62 25.01 4.66
C LEU A 812 6.27 26.03 3.72
N THR A 813 5.47 26.97 3.21
CA THR A 813 5.95 28.20 2.55
C THR A 813 5.37 29.43 3.23
N GLY A 814 5.98 30.59 2.99
CA GLY A 814 5.44 31.87 3.48
C GLY A 814 5.49 32.04 5.00
N ILE A 815 6.35 31.29 5.68
CA ILE A 815 6.58 31.43 7.13
C ILE A 815 7.69 32.44 7.41
N LEU A 816 7.56 33.15 8.54
CA LEU A 816 8.59 34.01 9.11
C LEU A 816 9.17 33.36 10.38
N PRO A 817 10.50 33.31 10.56
CA PRO A 817 11.09 32.88 11.82
C PRO A 817 10.60 33.75 12.99
N GLY A 818 10.33 33.13 14.14
CA GLY A 818 9.79 33.80 15.33
C GLY A 818 8.28 34.01 15.34
N GLN A 819 7.56 33.69 14.26
CA GLN A 819 6.10 33.85 14.21
C GLN A 819 5.36 32.69 14.90
N GLU A 820 4.14 32.93 15.34
CA GLU A 820 3.21 31.88 15.80
C GLU A 820 2.50 31.22 14.61
N LEU A 821 2.37 29.89 14.65
CA LEU A 821 1.66 29.11 13.65
C LEU A 821 0.62 28.22 14.33
N SER A 822 -0.66 28.41 14.00
CA SER A 822 -1.74 27.51 14.41
C SER A 822 -2.08 26.49 13.31
N ILE A 823 -2.14 25.21 13.68
CA ILE A 823 -2.39 24.08 12.78
C ILE A 823 -3.57 23.27 13.32
N LEU A 824 -4.69 23.24 12.58
CA LEU A 824 -5.83 22.37 12.85
C LEU A 824 -5.59 21.00 12.24
N PHE A 825 -5.76 19.96 13.05
CA PHE A 825 -5.82 18.57 12.62
C PHE A 825 -7.26 18.05 12.76
N GLU A 826 -7.90 17.76 11.63
CA GLU A 826 -9.23 17.17 11.58
C GLU A 826 -9.08 15.64 11.58
N LEU A 827 -9.33 15.01 12.73
CA LEU A 827 -9.17 13.58 12.96
C LEU A 827 -10.54 12.90 13.00
N GLU A 828 -10.64 11.70 12.41
CA GLU A 828 -11.81 10.85 12.54
C GLU A 828 -11.88 10.25 13.95
N GLU A 829 -13.02 10.43 14.61
CA GLU A 829 -13.34 9.73 15.85
C GLU A 829 -13.60 8.25 15.54
N ASP A 830 -12.58 7.41 15.71
CA ASP A 830 -12.80 5.96 15.68
C ASP A 830 -13.51 5.57 16.97
N GLY A 831 -14.67 4.90 16.87
CA GLY A 831 -15.53 4.50 18.00
C GLY A 831 -14.91 3.52 19.00
N LEU A 832 -13.58 3.38 19.01
CA LEU A 832 -12.79 2.64 19.99
C LEU A 832 -12.63 3.48 21.27
N SER A 833 -13.74 3.66 21.97
CA SER A 833 -13.75 4.11 23.36
C SER A 833 -13.03 3.08 24.25
N ASN A 834 -11.91 3.50 24.87
CA ASN A 834 -11.35 3.05 26.17
C ASN A 834 -9.87 2.59 26.24
N THR A 835 -9.08 2.54 25.17
CA THR A 835 -7.62 2.25 25.31
C THR A 835 -6.73 3.50 25.37
N ALA A 836 -7.27 4.67 25.04
CA ALA A 836 -6.60 5.98 24.93
C ALA A 836 -6.11 6.63 26.24
N LYS A 837 -5.79 5.89 27.30
CA LYS A 837 -5.39 6.50 28.59
C LYS A 837 -3.89 6.77 28.76
N ASN A 838 -3.01 6.25 27.89
CA ASN A 838 -1.56 6.44 27.98
C ASN A 838 -0.89 6.48 26.59
N SER A 839 -1.26 7.42 25.71
CA SER A 839 -0.49 7.66 24.49
C SER A 839 0.77 8.45 24.82
N GLU A 840 1.91 8.07 24.23
CA GLU A 840 3.14 8.86 24.36
C GLU A 840 2.98 10.26 23.75
N PRO A 841 3.64 11.29 24.35
CA PRO A 841 3.51 12.65 23.88
C PRO A 841 4.11 12.81 22.48
N VAL A 842 3.42 13.58 21.63
CA VAL A 842 3.95 13.98 20.32
C VAL A 842 5.02 15.03 20.55
N LYS A 843 6.22 14.78 20.01
CA LYS A 843 7.33 15.74 20.03
C LYS A 843 7.50 16.39 18.66
N TRP A 844 8.04 17.60 18.67
CA TRP A 844 8.24 18.39 17.46
C TRP A 844 9.71 18.70 17.22
N SER A 845 10.06 18.87 15.96
CA SER A 845 11.41 19.23 15.52
C SER A 845 11.35 20.06 14.25
N SER A 846 12.36 20.90 14.03
CA SER A 846 12.51 21.68 12.81
C SER A 846 13.74 21.22 12.02
N LEU A 847 13.69 21.36 10.70
CA LEU A 847 14.81 21.02 9.84
C LEU A 847 15.71 22.24 9.63
N TYR A 848 16.99 22.06 9.94
CA TYR A 848 18.03 23.05 9.67
C TYR A 848 19.29 22.35 9.16
N ASN A 849 19.81 22.78 8.01
CA ASN A 849 21.04 22.24 7.40
C ASN A 849 21.09 20.70 7.34
N ASN A 850 20.01 20.05 6.89
CA ASN A 850 19.85 18.59 6.82
C ASN A 850 19.93 17.86 8.17
N GLU A 851 19.64 18.55 9.27
CA GLU A 851 19.56 18.00 10.62
C GLU A 851 18.27 18.41 11.32
N TRP A 852 17.68 17.44 12.03
CA TRP A 852 16.44 17.65 12.77
C TRP A 852 16.76 18.12 14.18
N PHE A 853 16.44 19.36 14.49
CA PHE A 853 16.61 19.95 15.82
C PHE A 853 15.30 19.81 16.61
N LEU A 854 15.39 19.23 17.81
CA LEU A 854 14.25 19.09 18.71
C LEU A 854 13.76 20.48 19.13
N LEU A 855 12.45 20.69 19.10
CA LEU A 855 11.82 21.86 19.69
C LEU A 855 11.49 21.55 21.15
N ASP A 856 12.02 22.36 22.06
CA ASP A 856 11.68 22.28 23.48
C ASP A 856 10.21 22.66 23.71
N ASP A 857 9.67 22.29 24.88
CA ASP A 857 8.25 22.49 25.21
C ASP A 857 7.82 23.97 25.13
N ASP A 858 8.75 24.92 25.30
CA ASP A 858 8.49 26.36 25.17
C ASP A 858 8.07 26.80 23.74
N TYR A 859 8.40 26.01 22.71
CA TYR A 859 7.97 26.27 21.34
C TYR A 859 6.54 25.76 21.07
N ILE A 860 6.00 24.89 21.91
CA ILE A 860 4.65 24.34 21.78
C ILE A 860 3.72 25.13 22.68
N LEU A 861 3.14 26.19 22.14
CA LEU A 861 2.31 27.15 22.88
C LEU A 861 1.00 26.52 23.36
N ASN A 862 0.41 25.65 22.54
CA ASN A 862 -0.82 24.92 22.88
C ASN A 862 -0.96 23.65 22.01
N ASP A 863 -1.55 22.59 22.54
CA ASP A 863 -1.98 21.40 21.80
C ASP A 863 -3.34 20.91 22.32
N SER A 864 -4.42 21.25 21.61
CA SER A 864 -5.77 20.77 21.92
C SER A 864 -6.13 19.45 21.25
N THR A 865 -5.24 18.87 20.44
CA THR A 865 -5.42 17.52 19.84
C THR A 865 -5.14 16.38 20.82
N ASN A 866 -4.65 16.72 22.02
CA ASN A 866 -4.27 15.76 23.06
C ASN A 866 -3.35 14.66 22.51
N ASN A 867 -2.25 15.02 21.85
CA ASN A 867 -1.30 14.09 21.19
C ASN A 867 -1.88 13.32 19.99
N PHE A 868 -2.68 14.00 19.17
CA PHE A 868 -3.44 13.46 18.03
C PHE A 868 -4.45 12.37 18.41
N MET A 869 -5.15 12.56 19.52
CA MET A 869 -6.22 11.68 20.00
C MET A 869 -7.63 12.21 19.69
N ASN A 870 -7.75 13.50 19.36
CA ASN A 870 -8.99 14.11 18.89
C ASN A 870 -8.70 15.27 17.93
N THR A 871 -9.74 15.72 17.22
CA THR A 871 -9.66 16.93 16.41
C THR A 871 -9.31 18.12 17.30
N GLY A 872 -8.33 18.92 16.88
CA GLY A 872 -7.86 20.07 17.65
C GLY A 872 -6.78 20.87 16.93
N ILE A 873 -6.29 21.92 17.60
CA ILE A 873 -5.32 22.88 17.09
C ILE A 873 -4.02 22.75 17.87
N VAL A 874 -2.91 22.70 17.14
CA VAL A 874 -1.56 22.81 17.69
C VAL A 874 -1.01 24.19 17.34
N LYS A 875 -0.59 24.95 18.35
CA LYS A 875 0.07 26.25 18.20
C LYS A 875 1.57 26.09 18.44
N ILE A 876 2.37 26.43 17.43
CA ILE A 876 3.82 26.27 17.44
C ILE A 876 4.46 27.62 17.16
N LEU A 877 5.43 28.01 17.99
CA LEU A 877 6.33 29.12 17.72
C LEU A 877 7.41 28.64 16.73
N ILE A 878 7.55 29.31 15.59
CA ILE A 878 8.54 28.93 14.58
C ILE A 878 9.94 29.35 15.07
N PRO A 879 10.93 28.45 15.11
CA PRO A 879 12.26 28.79 15.59
C PRO A 879 12.99 29.73 14.63
N GLU A 880 13.79 30.64 15.20
CA GLU A 880 14.61 31.61 14.46
C GLU A 880 15.59 30.97 13.47
N GLN A 881 16.02 29.74 13.75
CA GLN A 881 17.06 29.05 12.98
C GLN A 881 16.52 28.21 11.81
N ILE A 882 15.21 28.18 11.54
CA ILE A 882 14.66 27.37 10.45
C ILE A 882 15.10 27.89 9.06
N ASN A 883 15.43 26.99 8.13
CA ASN A 883 15.87 27.40 6.79
C ASN A 883 15.28 26.58 5.64
N THR A 884 15.36 27.15 4.44
CA THR A 884 15.19 26.44 3.15
C THR A 884 16.56 25.96 2.63
N GLY A 885 16.58 25.15 1.59
CA GLY A 885 17.81 24.64 0.95
C GLY A 885 18.24 23.26 1.44
N ASN A 886 17.46 22.65 2.34
CA ASN A 886 17.67 21.28 2.80
C ASN A 886 17.49 20.28 1.66
N THR A 887 18.33 19.25 1.58
CA THR A 887 18.33 18.24 0.52
C THR A 887 17.72 16.91 0.95
N ILE A 888 17.57 16.64 2.26
CA ILE A 888 16.90 15.42 2.76
C ILE A 888 15.38 15.43 2.57
N MET A 889 14.82 16.62 2.35
CA MET A 889 13.42 16.90 2.00
C MET A 889 13.40 17.93 0.86
N SER A 890 12.23 18.35 0.36
CA SER A 890 12.15 19.34 -0.72
C SER A 890 12.78 20.68 -0.32
N SER A 891 13.77 21.14 -1.11
CA SER A 891 14.66 22.25 -0.76
C SER A 891 14.01 23.63 -0.77
N SER A 892 12.88 23.80 -1.45
CA SER A 892 12.15 25.07 -1.53
C SER A 892 11.26 25.34 -0.32
N LEU A 893 11.13 24.39 0.62
CA LEU A 893 10.18 24.44 1.73
C LEU A 893 10.90 24.50 3.08
N TYR A 894 10.22 25.08 4.07
CA TYR A 894 10.55 24.93 5.48
C TYR A 894 9.89 23.68 6.02
N TRP A 895 10.55 22.96 6.93
CA TRP A 895 10.05 21.67 7.40
C TRP A 895 9.93 21.59 8.91
N LEU A 896 8.74 21.19 9.36
CA LEU A 896 8.48 20.73 10.72
C LEU A 896 8.27 19.22 10.70
N ARG A 897 8.69 18.53 11.78
CA ARG A 897 8.42 17.12 12.00
C ARG A 897 7.79 16.90 13.36
N ALA A 898 6.61 16.31 13.36
CA ALA A 898 5.98 15.75 14.55
C ALA A 898 6.30 14.24 14.61
N PHE A 899 6.68 13.72 15.78
CA PHE A 899 7.07 12.32 15.92
C PHE A 899 6.75 11.74 17.31
N LYS A 900 6.61 10.42 17.39
CA LYS A 900 6.45 9.67 18.65
C LYS A 900 7.66 8.74 18.88
N PRO A 901 8.31 8.78 20.06
CA PRO A 901 9.53 7.99 20.33
C PRO A 901 9.34 6.47 20.32
N SER A 902 8.23 5.96 20.86
CA SER A 902 7.95 4.53 20.98
C SER A 902 6.45 4.24 21.12
N SER A 903 5.67 4.46 20.05
CA SER A 903 4.26 4.03 20.02
C SER A 903 4.02 2.92 19.00
N ARG A 904 3.37 1.85 19.46
CA ARG A 904 2.91 0.71 18.62
C ARG A 904 1.44 0.81 18.25
N GLU A 905 0.78 1.91 18.62
CA GLU A 905 -0.63 2.12 18.32
C GLU A 905 -0.75 2.74 16.93
N GLU A 906 -1.67 2.21 16.11
CA GLU A 906 -2.03 2.83 14.84
C GLU A 906 -2.62 4.22 15.14
N GLY A 907 -2.06 5.25 14.50
CA GLY A 907 -2.53 6.63 14.68
C GLY A 907 -3.93 6.81 14.07
N LEU A 908 -4.69 7.76 14.63
CA LEU A 908 -5.98 8.14 14.05
C LEU A 908 -5.83 8.59 12.60
N LYS A 909 -6.90 8.40 11.83
CA LYS A 909 -6.97 8.89 10.46
C LYS A 909 -7.29 10.37 10.47
N VAL A 910 -6.54 11.13 9.69
CA VAL A 910 -6.74 12.56 9.46
C VAL A 910 -7.43 12.75 8.12
N THR A 911 -8.43 13.63 8.10
CA THR A 911 -9.21 14.02 6.91
C THR A 911 -8.80 15.39 6.37
N GLY A 912 -8.19 16.23 7.21
CA GLY A 912 -7.71 17.56 6.83
C GLY A 912 -6.68 18.13 7.79
N VAL A 913 -5.74 18.91 7.24
CA VAL A 913 -4.76 19.69 8.01
C VAL A 913 -4.77 21.12 7.47
N TYR A 914 -5.03 22.10 8.33
CA TYR A 914 -5.23 23.50 7.92
C TYR A 914 -4.40 24.45 8.81
N LEU A 915 -3.88 25.53 8.24
CA LEU A 915 -3.14 26.56 8.99
C LEU A 915 -4.06 27.72 9.37
N ASN A 916 -3.58 28.61 10.24
CA ASN A 916 -4.28 29.83 10.67
C ASN A 916 -5.68 29.51 11.22
N ALA A 917 -5.78 28.42 11.98
CA ALA A 917 -7.02 27.99 12.59
C ALA A 917 -7.19 28.56 14.00
N ALA A 918 -8.45 28.74 14.42
CA ALA A 918 -8.85 29.08 15.78
C ALA A 918 -10.15 28.35 16.16
N SER A 919 -10.45 28.33 17.46
CA SER A 919 -11.64 27.73 18.07
C SER A 919 -12.63 28.75 18.62
#